data_AF-A0A8J5Y3Y8-F1
#
_entry.id   AF-A0A8J5Y3Y8-F1
#
_cell.length_a   1.000
_cell.length_b   1.000
_cell.length_c   1.000
_cell.angle_alpha   90.00
_cell.angle_beta   90.00
_cell.angle_gamma   90.00
#
_symmetry.space_group_name_H-M   'P 1'
#
loop_
_entity.id
_entity.type
_entity.pdbx_description
1 polymer ?
#
loop_
_entity_poly.entity_id
_entity_poly.type
_entity_poly.pdbx_seq_one_letter_code
_entity_poly.pdbx_strand_id
1 'polypeptide(L)'
;MLLFVIAACVARGLGSEARWRGGSSGSDGGAARTLLVIGAANADIIVDVDRLPVAGETVCARDGVRVVPGGKGCNQAIAVARLGDGVAARFVAQLGADSHGAMLVNTLLEHGVDVSRCVRQPGGDSGQGYVFLEPGGTVSSIVAAGANGCWPELTAEACAQLVAGASAVLLQREVPERVNEAVAAAACAQRIPVLQDIGGEDRPISDAQLRRCALISPNLSELHRLTGGMPVGSDAEVVAAAGTLRARGARSVLITLGARGAILVAEDGSVHRQPALAVPGGAVVDETGAGDCFRSAFALGLIEGVPLHRCLRFAAAAGAIAVSRLGAVPSIPTRAEVEALADAAEDAAAAAAAAAAAASPPPAVGAAGGDGDGASRLRGGGAPGTDAPCPLEFASRLNSMKDRPELWAGEQSPLGWVARQGQVAGLGLVDFNFPQHLDGLDVQRVRDALAGAGLRAGAICLRYPKRMQAGAMTHPDERVRAEAVAMTIAAGEWAKALGAKELVVWSAYDGYDYSLQVDYAQLWQRVVDGFRAVCDAHPELKVSLEFKPTDENTRFFAVPSTGAALLLVRDIDRPNMGLTLDLGHCLAAGENPAQSVAMVGGAGKLFGVQLNDGYQRLGAEDGLIFGSVHPSMALELCFWLQQVGFDGHVYFDTFPRNEDPVREAAYNIRAFKRLWAKAHRLRAEGVSTHMRAHDALGVLELLERMEGE
;
A
#
# COMPACT_ATOMS: atom_id res chain seq x y z
N MET A 1 31.48 6.75 22.87
CA MET A 1 31.40 5.29 23.16
C MET A 1 29.94 4.82 23.24
N LEU A 2 29.09 5.27 22.31
CA LEU A 2 27.66 4.92 22.17
C LEU A 2 27.28 4.79 20.68
N LEU A 3 28.28 4.58 19.82
CA LEU A 3 28.16 4.56 18.35
C LEU A 3 28.79 3.30 17.72
N PHE A 4 29.21 2.33 18.53
CA PHE A 4 29.82 1.07 18.07
C PHE A 4 28.95 -0.18 18.27
N VAL A 5 27.72 -0.04 18.78
CA VAL A 5 26.82 -1.18 19.06
C VAL A 5 25.79 -1.41 17.94
N ILE A 6 25.59 -0.44 17.03
CA ILE A 6 24.57 -0.55 15.96
C ILE A 6 25.12 -1.26 14.69
N ALA A 7 26.44 -1.28 14.50
CA ALA A 7 27.06 -1.91 13.32
C ALA A 7 27.33 -3.42 13.43
N ALA A 8 27.02 -4.06 14.56
CA ALA A 8 27.31 -5.48 14.79
C ALA A 8 26.11 -6.43 14.62
N CYS A 9 24.90 -5.92 14.33
CA CYS A 9 23.69 -6.76 14.26
C CYS A 9 23.22 -7.10 12.83
N VAL A 10 23.82 -6.52 11.78
CA VAL A 10 23.42 -6.79 10.38
C VAL A 10 24.11 -8.04 9.79
N ALA A 11 25.14 -8.59 10.45
CA ALA A 11 25.88 -9.77 9.98
C ALA A 11 25.66 -11.06 10.82
N ARG A 12 24.67 -11.09 11.73
CA ARG A 12 24.34 -12.30 12.53
C ARG A 12 22.84 -12.56 12.56
N GLY A 13 22.28 -12.91 11.40
CA GLY A 13 20.86 -13.27 11.26
C GLY A 13 20.61 -14.67 10.67
N LEU A 14 21.66 -15.45 10.41
CA LEU A 14 21.56 -16.84 9.95
C LEU A 14 22.24 -17.73 11.00
N GLY A 15 21.45 -18.31 11.91
CA GLY A 15 21.94 -19.39 12.79
C GLY A 15 21.60 -19.30 14.28
N SER A 16 20.40 -18.90 14.70
CA SER A 16 19.91 -19.25 16.04
C SER A 16 18.59 -20.01 15.99
N GLU A 17 18.64 -21.30 16.32
CA GLU A 17 17.46 -22.14 16.61
C GLU A 17 16.84 -21.73 17.96
N ALA A 18 16.27 -20.52 18.02
CA ALA A 18 15.53 -20.09 19.20
C ALA A 18 14.19 -20.86 19.27
N ARG A 19 14.15 -21.93 20.08
CA ARG A 19 12.91 -22.58 20.50
C ARG A 19 12.21 -21.73 21.57
N TRP A 20 10.90 -21.58 21.48
CA TRP A 20 10.10 -20.84 22.46
C TRP A 20 10.26 -21.46 23.87
N ARG A 21 10.74 -20.66 24.84
CA ARG A 21 11.06 -21.11 26.22
C ARG A 21 9.87 -21.10 27.18
N GLY A 22 8.65 -21.27 26.69
CA GLY A 22 7.45 -21.31 27.55
C GLY A 22 6.84 -22.70 27.75
N GLY A 23 7.34 -23.73 27.07
CA GLY A 23 6.89 -25.11 27.24
C GLY A 23 7.89 -25.89 28.07
N SER A 24 7.46 -26.50 29.18
CA SER A 24 8.29 -27.43 29.93
C SER A 24 8.74 -28.57 29.01
N SER A 25 10.04 -28.76 28.88
CA SER A 25 10.64 -29.98 28.34
C SER A 25 10.36 -31.15 29.29
N GLY A 26 9.17 -31.74 29.19
CA GLY A 26 8.83 -32.99 29.84
C GLY A 26 8.71 -34.07 28.77
N SER A 27 9.56 -35.08 28.84
CA SER A 27 9.39 -36.34 28.13
C SER A 27 8.27 -37.18 28.78
N ASP A 28 7.55 -37.91 27.92
CA ASP A 28 6.67 -39.06 28.15
C ASP A 28 5.22 -38.88 28.65
N GLY A 29 4.30 -39.40 27.82
CA GLY A 29 2.89 -39.68 28.10
C GLY A 29 1.98 -39.16 26.99
N GLY A 30 1.41 -40.03 26.18
CA GLY A 30 0.53 -39.71 25.04
C GLY A 30 -0.81 -39.07 25.40
N ALA A 31 -0.79 -37.93 26.08
CA ALA A 31 -1.94 -37.06 26.28
C ALA A 31 -2.07 -36.14 25.06
N ALA A 32 -3.24 -36.15 24.41
CA ALA A 32 -3.52 -35.27 23.28
C ALA A 32 -3.37 -33.81 23.70
N ARG A 33 -2.58 -33.03 22.95
CA ARG A 33 -2.44 -31.59 23.18
C ARG A 33 -3.82 -30.95 22.98
N THR A 34 -4.17 -29.98 23.81
CA THR A 34 -5.47 -29.30 23.70
C THR A 34 -5.25 -27.81 23.62
N LEU A 35 -5.83 -27.17 22.61
CA LEU A 35 -5.92 -25.73 22.55
C LEU A 35 -7.34 -25.32 22.97
N LEU A 36 -7.42 -24.61 24.09
CA LEU A 36 -8.67 -24.09 24.63
C LEU A 36 -8.94 -22.69 24.08
N VAL A 37 -10.04 -22.54 23.33
CA VAL A 37 -10.53 -21.25 22.84
C VAL A 37 -11.68 -20.80 23.73
N ILE A 38 -11.54 -19.63 24.35
CA ILE A 38 -12.65 -18.95 25.04
C ILE A 38 -13.06 -17.79 24.15
N GLY A 39 -14.34 -17.71 23.77
CA GLY A 39 -14.69 -16.66 22.84
C GLY A 39 -16.14 -16.54 22.45
N ALA A 40 -16.36 -15.64 21.50
CA ALA A 40 -17.65 -15.37 20.91
C ALA A 40 -17.93 -16.30 19.71
N ALA A 41 -19.22 -16.60 19.51
CA ALA A 41 -19.74 -17.17 18.28
C ALA A 41 -20.94 -16.33 17.82
N ASN A 42 -20.94 -15.98 16.54
CA ASN A 42 -21.95 -15.12 15.94
C ASN A 42 -22.62 -15.83 14.77
N ALA A 43 -23.93 -15.63 14.60
CA ALA A 43 -24.56 -15.79 13.31
C ALA A 43 -24.32 -14.51 12.50
N ASP A 44 -23.45 -14.58 11.50
CA ASP A 44 -23.15 -13.46 10.62
C ASP A 44 -24.19 -13.39 9.51
N ILE A 45 -25.02 -12.36 9.58
CA ILE A 45 -26.10 -12.00 8.67
C ILE A 45 -25.52 -11.03 7.64
N ILE A 46 -25.21 -11.58 6.47
CA ILE A 46 -24.62 -10.86 5.35
C ILE A 46 -25.74 -10.32 4.46
N VAL A 47 -25.75 -9.01 4.27
CA VAL A 47 -26.74 -8.27 3.49
C VAL A 47 -26.01 -7.50 2.39
N ASP A 48 -26.24 -7.89 1.14
CA ASP A 48 -25.73 -7.17 -0.03
C ASP A 48 -26.56 -5.89 -0.22
N VAL A 49 -25.92 -4.71 -0.14
CA VAL A 49 -26.56 -3.39 -0.26
C VAL A 49 -25.88 -2.54 -1.33
N ASP A 50 -26.59 -1.63 -1.98
CA ASP A 50 -25.96 -0.67 -2.90
C ASP A 50 -25.10 0.36 -2.18
N ARG A 51 -25.56 0.76 -1.00
CA ARG A 51 -24.89 1.65 -0.07
C ARG A 51 -25.53 1.56 1.32
N LEU A 52 -24.84 2.03 2.34
CA LEU A 52 -25.46 2.21 3.65
C LEU A 52 -26.58 3.27 3.62
N PRO A 53 -27.67 3.09 4.40
CA PRO A 53 -28.70 4.11 4.56
C PRO A 53 -28.14 5.32 5.31
N VAL A 54 -28.62 6.52 4.96
CA VAL A 54 -28.44 7.71 5.81
C VAL A 54 -29.56 7.84 6.84
N ALA A 55 -29.41 8.75 7.81
CA ALA A 55 -30.40 8.93 8.87
C ALA A 55 -31.80 9.24 8.30
N GLY A 56 -32.80 8.44 8.67
CA GLY A 56 -34.19 8.57 8.22
C GLY A 56 -34.52 7.84 6.92
N GLU A 57 -33.56 7.14 6.33
CA GLU A 57 -33.73 6.41 5.07
C GLU A 57 -33.99 4.91 5.26
N THR A 58 -34.69 4.31 4.30
CA THR A 58 -34.82 2.85 4.16
C THR A 58 -34.19 2.42 2.83
N VAL A 59 -33.24 1.47 2.88
CA VAL A 59 -32.58 0.90 1.70
C VAL A 59 -32.96 -0.57 1.57
N CYS A 60 -33.27 -1.01 0.35
CA CYS A 60 -33.52 -2.43 0.06
C CYS A 60 -32.18 -3.15 -0.17
N ALA A 61 -32.08 -4.40 0.31
CA ALA A 61 -30.98 -5.28 -0.07
C ALA A 61 -31.05 -5.59 -1.57
N ARG A 62 -29.90 -5.63 -2.24
CA ARG A 62 -29.78 -5.99 -3.67
C ARG A 62 -30.12 -7.46 -3.89
N ASP A 63 -29.45 -8.31 -3.12
CA ASP A 63 -29.59 -9.75 -3.16
C ASP A 63 -30.22 -10.25 -1.85
N GLY A 64 -30.52 -11.55 -1.80
CA GLY A 64 -31.03 -12.19 -0.58
C GLY A 64 -30.06 -12.12 0.60
N VAL A 65 -30.60 -12.24 1.81
CA VAL A 65 -29.80 -12.29 3.05
C VAL A 65 -29.19 -13.69 3.21
N ARG A 66 -27.89 -13.75 3.53
CA ARG A 66 -27.19 -15.00 3.87
C ARG A 66 -26.88 -15.02 5.37
N VAL A 67 -27.07 -16.16 6.02
CA VAL A 67 -26.68 -16.35 7.42
C VAL A 67 -25.62 -17.43 7.47
N VAL A 68 -24.44 -17.08 8.01
CA VAL A 68 -23.28 -17.97 8.10
C VAL A 68 -22.71 -17.99 9.52
N PRO A 69 -22.04 -19.07 9.94
CA PRO A 69 -21.33 -19.10 11.22
C PRO A 69 -20.13 -18.16 11.19
N GLY A 70 -19.94 -17.41 12.28
CA GLY A 70 -18.83 -16.50 12.47
C GLY A 70 -18.56 -16.19 13.94
N GLY A 71 -17.93 -15.04 14.19
CA GLY A 71 -17.35 -14.68 15.49
C GLY A 71 -15.93 -15.21 15.66
N LYS A 72 -15.05 -14.40 16.26
CA LYS A 72 -13.61 -14.67 16.30
C LYS A 72 -13.28 -15.96 17.01
N GLY A 73 -13.94 -16.22 18.15
CA GLY A 73 -13.77 -17.46 18.91
C GLY A 73 -14.17 -18.70 18.10
N CYS A 74 -15.31 -18.64 17.42
CA CYS A 74 -15.78 -19.71 16.53
C CYS A 74 -14.79 -19.98 15.39
N ASN A 75 -14.37 -18.93 14.67
CA ASN A 75 -13.40 -19.02 13.58
C ASN A 75 -12.08 -19.62 14.06
N GLN A 76 -11.57 -19.16 15.20
CA GLN A 76 -10.32 -19.63 15.79
C GLN A 76 -10.41 -21.11 16.20
N ALA A 77 -11.52 -21.53 16.81
CA ALA A 77 -11.73 -22.92 17.22
C ALA A 77 -11.77 -23.87 16.02
N ILE A 78 -12.46 -23.48 14.95
CA ILE A 78 -12.53 -24.26 13.71
C ILE A 78 -11.15 -24.30 13.02
N ALA A 79 -10.44 -23.18 12.96
CA ALA A 79 -9.09 -23.13 12.42
C ALA A 79 -8.14 -24.07 13.19
N VAL A 80 -8.24 -24.10 14.53
CA VAL A 80 -7.47 -25.05 15.34
C VAL A 80 -7.80 -26.49 14.96
N ALA A 81 -9.09 -26.83 14.80
CA ALA A 81 -9.50 -28.19 14.48
C ALA A 81 -9.07 -28.64 13.07
N ARG A 82 -9.10 -27.73 12.08
CA ARG A 82 -8.70 -28.02 10.69
C ARG A 82 -7.19 -28.07 10.47
N LEU A 83 -6.45 -27.27 11.23
CA LEU A 83 -5.01 -27.09 11.05
C LEU A 83 -4.17 -27.90 12.02
N GLY A 84 -4.73 -28.27 13.18
CA GLY A 84 -4.01 -29.02 14.21
C GLY A 84 -3.74 -30.46 13.81
N ASP A 85 -2.53 -30.93 14.05
CA ASP A 85 -2.16 -32.35 13.91
C ASP A 85 -1.98 -32.96 15.29
N GLY A 86 -2.94 -33.80 15.69
CA GLY A 86 -2.98 -34.37 17.05
C GLY A 86 -3.25 -33.33 18.16
N VAL A 87 -3.76 -32.14 17.79
CA VAL A 87 -4.18 -31.09 18.74
C VAL A 87 -5.70 -31.00 18.76
N ALA A 88 -6.32 -31.24 19.92
CA ALA A 88 -7.75 -31.10 20.11
C ALA A 88 -8.15 -29.62 20.24
N ALA A 89 -9.14 -29.18 19.48
CA ALA A 89 -9.77 -27.87 19.63
C ALA A 89 -10.92 -27.98 20.65
N ARG A 90 -10.82 -27.27 21.77
CA ARG A 90 -11.91 -27.15 22.74
C ARG A 90 -12.42 -25.71 22.76
N PHE A 91 -13.72 -25.52 22.61
CA PHE A 91 -14.34 -24.21 22.58
C PHE A 91 -15.31 -24.01 23.74
N VAL A 92 -15.23 -22.84 24.37
CA VAL A 92 -16.12 -22.42 25.45
C VAL A 92 -16.73 -21.08 25.06
N ALA A 93 -18.04 -21.10 24.91
CA ALA A 93 -18.84 -19.93 24.58
C ALA A 93 -20.18 -19.95 25.31
N GLN A 94 -20.80 -18.78 25.34
CA GLN A 94 -22.21 -18.60 25.70
C GLN A 94 -23.00 -18.46 24.40
N LEU A 95 -23.98 -19.33 24.19
CA LEU A 95 -24.76 -19.43 22.96
C LEU A 95 -26.24 -19.22 23.26
N GLY A 96 -26.99 -18.72 22.29
CA GLY A 96 -28.44 -18.61 22.42
C GLY A 96 -29.13 -19.97 22.40
N ALA A 97 -30.31 -20.04 23.02
CA ALA A 97 -31.22 -21.18 22.89
C ALA A 97 -32.16 -21.01 21.68
N ASP A 98 -31.63 -20.51 20.57
CA ASP A 98 -32.31 -20.21 19.32
C ASP A 98 -31.78 -21.07 18.15
N SER A 99 -32.36 -20.87 16.96
CA SER A 99 -31.94 -21.57 15.74
C SER A 99 -30.50 -21.24 15.33
N HIS A 100 -30.06 -20.00 15.57
CA HIS A 100 -28.67 -19.58 15.33
C HIS A 100 -27.70 -20.34 16.23
N GLY A 101 -28.00 -20.49 17.52
CA GLY A 101 -27.18 -21.27 18.44
C GLY A 101 -27.15 -22.75 18.07
N ALA A 102 -28.24 -23.29 17.51
CA ALA A 102 -28.24 -24.64 16.93
C ALA A 102 -27.28 -24.75 15.73
N MET A 103 -27.35 -23.81 14.79
CA MET A 103 -26.47 -23.74 13.62
C MET A 103 -24.98 -23.64 14.01
N LEU A 104 -24.65 -22.78 14.98
CA LEU A 104 -23.27 -22.58 15.45
C LEU A 104 -22.68 -23.86 16.07
N VAL A 105 -23.42 -24.51 16.97
CA VAL A 105 -22.99 -25.77 17.58
C VAL A 105 -22.82 -26.87 16.55
N ASN A 106 -23.76 -27.01 15.61
CA ASN A 106 -23.67 -28.04 14.58
C ASN A 106 -22.44 -27.82 13.69
N THR A 107 -22.18 -26.59 13.26
CA THR A 107 -20.98 -26.23 12.48
C THR A 107 -19.70 -26.60 13.24
N LEU A 108 -19.60 -26.22 14.52
CA LEU A 108 -18.43 -26.52 15.35
C LEU A 108 -18.21 -28.04 15.48
N LEU A 109 -19.27 -28.81 15.69
CA LEU A 109 -19.21 -30.28 15.77
C LEU A 109 -18.80 -30.92 14.44
N GLU A 110 -19.34 -30.45 13.31
CA GLU A 110 -18.98 -30.91 11.96
C GLU A 110 -17.49 -30.75 11.67
N HIS A 111 -16.87 -29.72 12.23
CA HIS A 111 -15.44 -29.45 12.11
C HIS A 111 -14.59 -30.10 13.23
N GLY A 112 -15.19 -30.93 14.09
CA GLY A 112 -14.46 -31.67 15.12
C GLY A 112 -14.07 -30.85 16.35
N VAL A 113 -14.73 -29.72 16.60
CA VAL A 113 -14.50 -28.90 17.80
C VAL A 113 -15.26 -29.48 19.00
N ASP A 114 -14.56 -29.65 20.13
CA ASP A 114 -15.17 -30.01 21.41
C ASP A 114 -15.92 -28.80 21.99
N VAL A 115 -17.25 -28.84 21.88
CA VAL A 115 -18.19 -27.84 22.40
C VAL A 115 -18.88 -28.27 23.71
N SER A 116 -18.39 -29.33 24.37
CA SER A 116 -19.02 -29.89 25.59
C SER A 116 -19.13 -28.90 26.75
N ARG A 117 -18.36 -27.81 26.71
CA ARG A 117 -18.33 -26.73 27.71
C ARG A 117 -19.01 -25.45 27.25
N CYS A 118 -19.61 -25.43 26.05
CA CYS A 118 -20.47 -24.33 25.63
C CYS A 118 -21.80 -24.37 26.37
N VAL A 119 -22.29 -23.21 26.80
CA VAL A 119 -23.54 -23.08 27.55
C VAL A 119 -24.60 -22.46 26.66
N ARG A 120 -25.78 -23.06 26.60
CA ARG A 120 -26.96 -22.45 25.95
C ARG A 120 -27.77 -21.68 26.96
N GLN A 121 -27.95 -20.38 26.72
CA GLN A 121 -28.71 -19.49 27.59
C GLN A 121 -30.21 -19.57 27.28
N PRO A 122 -31.06 -20.03 28.22
CA PRO A 122 -32.51 -20.08 28.01
C PRO A 122 -33.08 -18.68 27.77
N GLY A 123 -33.80 -18.49 26.66
CA GLY A 123 -34.43 -17.20 26.32
C GLY A 123 -33.47 -16.10 25.88
N GLY A 124 -32.17 -16.39 25.72
CA GLY A 124 -31.20 -15.46 25.16
C GLY A 124 -30.98 -15.68 23.66
N ASP A 125 -30.89 -14.59 22.90
CA ASP A 125 -30.52 -14.61 21.48
C ASP A 125 -29.02 -14.89 21.33
N SER A 126 -28.64 -15.67 20.32
CA SER A 126 -27.25 -15.85 19.94
C SER A 126 -26.63 -14.52 19.50
N GLY A 127 -25.31 -14.42 19.63
CA GLY A 127 -24.57 -13.31 19.04
C GLY A 127 -24.82 -13.23 17.54
N GLN A 128 -24.90 -12.01 17.01
CA GLN A 128 -25.22 -11.76 15.60
C GLN A 128 -24.29 -10.68 15.06
N GLY A 129 -23.67 -10.95 13.91
CA GLY A 129 -22.94 -9.96 13.13
C GLY A 129 -23.79 -9.51 11.95
N TYR A 130 -24.14 -8.24 11.84
CA TYR A 130 -24.81 -7.68 10.66
C TYR A 130 -23.75 -7.11 9.74
N VAL A 131 -23.51 -7.78 8.62
CA VAL A 131 -22.47 -7.42 7.66
C VAL A 131 -23.13 -6.86 6.41
N PHE A 132 -22.83 -5.60 6.09
CA PHE A 132 -23.33 -4.92 4.91
C PHE A 132 -22.24 -4.90 3.84
N LEU A 133 -22.51 -5.54 2.70
CA LEU A 133 -21.59 -5.64 1.57
C LEU A 133 -22.01 -4.66 0.47
N GLU A 134 -21.18 -3.65 0.24
CA GLU A 134 -21.36 -2.64 -0.81
C GLU A 134 -20.69 -3.08 -2.13
N PRO A 135 -21.12 -2.56 -3.31
CA PRO A 135 -20.42 -2.84 -4.57
C PRO A 135 -18.97 -2.35 -4.50
N GLY A 136 -18.04 -3.16 -5.01
CA GLY A 136 -16.60 -2.89 -4.91
C GLY A 136 -15.92 -3.51 -3.69
N GLY A 137 -16.64 -4.26 -2.84
CA GLY A 137 -16.06 -5.05 -1.75
C GLY A 137 -15.89 -4.30 -0.43
N THR A 138 -16.43 -3.09 -0.30
CA THR A 138 -16.47 -2.37 0.98
C THR A 138 -17.41 -3.09 1.95
N VAL A 139 -16.91 -3.32 3.18
CA VAL A 139 -17.63 -4.03 4.23
C VAL A 139 -17.83 -3.14 5.45
N SER A 140 -19.07 -3.06 5.92
CA SER A 140 -19.40 -2.46 7.22
C SER A 140 -20.11 -3.48 8.10
N SER A 141 -19.80 -3.51 9.41
CA SER A 141 -20.39 -4.51 10.31
C SER A 141 -20.86 -3.94 11.65
N ILE A 142 -21.99 -4.44 12.15
CA ILE A 142 -22.48 -4.20 13.51
C ILE A 142 -22.56 -5.54 14.22
N VAL A 143 -21.99 -5.64 15.43
CA VAL A 143 -22.09 -6.86 16.25
C VAL A 143 -23.08 -6.63 17.38
N ALA A 144 -24.15 -7.43 17.39
CA ALA A 144 -25.01 -7.59 18.55
C ALA A 144 -24.48 -8.75 19.38
N ALA A 145 -23.91 -8.45 20.55
CA ALA A 145 -23.21 -9.45 21.36
C ALA A 145 -24.09 -10.65 21.76
N GLY A 146 -25.39 -10.42 22.00
CA GLY A 146 -26.32 -11.47 22.43
C GLY A 146 -25.75 -12.27 23.61
N ALA A 147 -25.86 -13.59 23.54
CA ALA A 147 -25.33 -14.51 24.52
C ALA A 147 -23.82 -14.35 24.79
N ASN A 148 -23.01 -13.86 23.83
CA ASN A 148 -21.56 -13.66 24.04
C ASN A 148 -21.26 -12.67 25.17
N GLY A 149 -22.19 -11.75 25.48
CA GLY A 149 -22.10 -10.82 26.62
C GLY A 149 -22.61 -11.41 27.95
N CYS A 150 -23.33 -12.53 27.92
CA CYS A 150 -24.07 -13.10 29.04
C CYS A 150 -23.29 -14.17 29.82
N TRP A 151 -22.01 -13.92 30.08
CA TRP A 151 -21.22 -14.84 30.91
C TRP A 151 -21.67 -14.76 32.37
N PRO A 152 -21.75 -15.88 33.11
CA PRO A 152 -21.93 -15.82 34.55
C PRO A 152 -20.70 -15.20 35.24
N GLU A 153 -20.83 -14.89 36.52
CA GLU A 153 -19.66 -14.63 37.36
C GLU A 153 -18.81 -15.92 37.45
N LEU A 154 -17.52 -15.80 37.12
CA LEU A 154 -16.62 -16.93 37.09
C LEU A 154 -15.78 -16.94 38.36
N THR A 155 -15.93 -18.00 39.15
CA THR A 155 -15.07 -18.21 40.33
C THR A 155 -13.67 -18.64 39.91
N ALA A 156 -12.69 -18.45 40.78
CA ALA A 156 -11.31 -18.92 40.54
C ALA A 156 -11.26 -20.45 40.35
N GLU A 157 -12.04 -21.19 41.13
CA GLU A 157 -12.21 -22.65 41.02
C GLU A 157 -12.74 -23.06 39.64
N ALA A 158 -13.81 -22.41 39.19
CA ALA A 158 -14.42 -22.69 37.88
C ALA A 158 -13.45 -22.38 36.74
N CYS A 159 -12.72 -21.26 36.79
CA CYS A 159 -11.71 -20.93 35.80
C CYS A 159 -10.54 -21.93 35.82
N ALA A 160 -10.10 -22.36 37.01
CA ALA A 160 -9.05 -23.37 37.14
C ALA A 160 -9.47 -24.70 36.51
N GLN A 161 -10.71 -25.14 36.74
CA GLN A 161 -11.27 -26.33 36.07
C GLN A 161 -11.45 -26.11 34.56
N LEU A 162 -11.75 -24.88 34.13
CA LEU A 162 -11.95 -24.53 32.73
C LEU A 162 -10.68 -24.75 31.92
N VAL A 163 -9.54 -24.24 32.41
CA VAL A 163 -8.23 -24.29 31.74
C VAL A 163 -7.48 -25.59 31.97
N ALA A 164 -7.91 -26.43 32.92
CA ALA A 164 -7.23 -27.66 33.28
C ALA A 164 -6.98 -28.57 32.06
N GLY A 165 -5.72 -28.99 31.89
CA GLY A 165 -5.30 -29.87 30.80
C GLY A 165 -5.12 -29.17 29.44
N ALA A 166 -5.33 -27.85 29.34
CA ALA A 166 -5.02 -27.11 28.13
C ALA A 166 -3.51 -26.92 27.97
N SER A 167 -3.02 -27.08 26.74
CA SER A 167 -1.65 -26.78 26.34
C SER A 167 -1.45 -25.28 26.11
N ALA A 168 -2.50 -24.58 25.70
CA ALA A 168 -2.57 -23.11 25.67
C ALA A 168 -4.04 -22.64 25.68
N VAL A 169 -4.22 -21.36 25.97
CA VAL A 169 -5.53 -20.68 25.89
C VAL A 169 -5.48 -19.58 24.83
N LEU A 170 -6.42 -19.59 23.89
CA LEU A 170 -6.71 -18.50 22.95
C LEU A 170 -7.89 -17.68 23.46
N LEU A 171 -7.70 -16.37 23.54
CA LEU A 171 -8.69 -15.38 23.95
C LEU A 171 -8.87 -14.31 22.86
N GLN A 172 -10.04 -13.66 22.81
CA GLN A 172 -10.33 -12.49 21.95
C GLN A 172 -11.16 -11.46 22.74
N ARG A 173 -11.52 -10.32 22.13
CA ARG A 173 -12.21 -9.22 22.83
C ARG A 173 -13.68 -9.04 22.44
N GLU A 174 -14.34 -10.12 22.02
CA GLU A 174 -15.79 -10.18 21.72
C GLU A 174 -16.63 -10.73 22.89
N VAL A 175 -15.99 -11.04 24.02
CA VAL A 175 -16.63 -11.37 25.30
C VAL A 175 -16.31 -10.30 26.35
N PRO A 176 -16.99 -10.25 27.51
CA PRO A 176 -16.66 -9.30 28.57
C PRO A 176 -15.20 -9.44 29.04
N GLU A 177 -14.49 -8.33 29.17
CA GLU A 177 -13.05 -8.34 29.53
C GLU A 177 -12.79 -9.06 30.87
N ARG A 178 -13.73 -9.00 31.83
CA ARG A 178 -13.64 -9.74 33.10
C ARG A 178 -13.48 -11.25 32.92
N VAL A 179 -14.01 -11.82 31.83
CA VAL A 179 -13.88 -13.24 31.48
C VAL A 179 -12.45 -13.52 31.03
N ASN A 180 -11.91 -12.70 30.12
CA ASN A 180 -10.52 -12.81 29.68
C ASN A 180 -9.55 -12.69 30.86
N GLU A 181 -9.79 -11.75 31.76
CA GLU A 181 -8.94 -11.54 32.94
C GLU A 181 -8.99 -12.72 33.92
N ALA A 182 -10.17 -13.27 34.19
CA ALA A 182 -10.35 -14.40 35.10
C ALA A 182 -9.72 -15.68 34.52
N VAL A 183 -9.95 -15.97 33.25
CA VAL A 183 -9.38 -17.14 32.57
C VAL A 183 -7.86 -17.01 32.47
N ALA A 184 -7.33 -15.85 32.08
CA ALA A 184 -5.90 -15.64 31.97
C ALA A 184 -5.19 -15.77 33.33
N ALA A 185 -5.84 -15.31 34.41
CA ALA A 185 -5.32 -15.49 35.77
C ALA A 185 -5.23 -16.98 36.16
N ALA A 186 -6.28 -17.77 35.87
CA ALA A 186 -6.29 -19.20 36.14
C ALA A 186 -5.27 -19.97 35.29
N ALA A 187 -5.17 -19.65 34.00
CA ALA A 187 -4.17 -20.23 33.10
C ALA A 187 -2.74 -19.95 33.59
N CYS A 188 -2.45 -18.70 33.98
CA CYS A 188 -1.16 -18.32 34.57
C CYS A 188 -0.85 -19.09 35.85
N ALA A 189 -1.83 -19.28 36.74
CA ALA A 189 -1.64 -20.05 37.98
C ALA A 189 -1.25 -21.51 37.71
N GLN A 190 -1.68 -22.07 36.58
CA GLN A 190 -1.35 -23.42 36.12
C GLN A 190 -0.18 -23.46 35.12
N ARG A 191 0.49 -22.32 34.87
CA ARG A 191 1.58 -22.16 33.89
C ARG A 191 1.17 -22.52 32.45
N ILE A 192 -0.10 -22.30 32.11
CA ILE A 192 -0.62 -22.48 30.76
C ILE A 192 -0.44 -21.16 30.00
N PRO A 193 0.20 -21.15 28.83
CA PRO A 193 0.39 -19.94 28.03
C PRO A 193 -0.95 -19.39 27.53
N VAL A 194 -1.09 -18.07 27.64
CA VAL A 194 -2.27 -17.33 27.15
C VAL A 194 -1.88 -16.52 25.93
N LEU A 195 -2.61 -16.71 24.84
CA LEU A 195 -2.48 -15.97 23.59
C LEU A 195 -3.76 -15.14 23.42
N GLN A 196 -3.61 -13.82 23.49
CA GLN A 196 -4.73 -12.90 23.41
C GLN A 196 -4.73 -12.19 22.06
N ASP A 197 -5.72 -12.52 21.23
CA ASP A 197 -6.12 -11.67 20.12
C ASP A 197 -6.75 -10.38 20.66
N ILE A 198 -6.33 -9.24 20.12
CA ILE A 198 -6.87 -7.93 20.46
C ILE A 198 -8.12 -7.60 19.66
N GLY A 199 -8.42 -8.36 18.60
CA GLY A 199 -9.62 -8.20 17.80
C GLY A 199 -10.90 -8.29 18.64
N GLY A 200 -11.83 -7.37 18.38
CA GLY A 200 -13.13 -7.27 19.04
C GLY A 200 -13.43 -5.84 19.48
N GLU A 201 -14.11 -5.70 20.61
CA GLU A 201 -14.53 -4.39 21.15
C GLU A 201 -13.33 -3.55 21.58
N ASP A 202 -13.30 -2.29 21.14
CA ASP A 202 -12.22 -1.35 21.41
C ASP A 202 -12.31 -0.81 22.85
N ARG A 203 -11.63 -1.50 23.77
CA ARG A 203 -11.60 -1.18 25.20
C ARG A 203 -10.14 -1.05 25.69
N PRO A 204 -9.86 -0.28 26.75
CA PRO A 204 -8.55 -0.33 27.39
C PRO A 204 -8.20 -1.76 27.84
N ILE A 205 -6.92 -2.11 27.84
CA ILE A 205 -6.40 -3.37 28.40
C ILE A 205 -5.59 -3.06 29.65
N SER A 206 -5.84 -3.80 30.74
CA SER A 206 -5.12 -3.61 31.99
C SER A 206 -3.68 -4.15 31.89
N ASP A 207 -2.74 -3.51 32.57
CA ASP A 207 -1.35 -4.01 32.61
C ASP A 207 -1.27 -5.38 33.30
N ALA A 208 -2.22 -5.69 34.18
CA ALA A 208 -2.35 -7.01 34.79
C ALA A 208 -2.68 -8.07 33.73
N GLN A 209 -3.59 -7.78 32.80
CA GLN A 209 -3.89 -8.68 31.69
C GLN A 209 -2.73 -8.83 30.72
N LEU A 210 -2.05 -7.73 30.36
CA LEU A 210 -0.86 -7.78 29.51
C LEU A 210 0.22 -8.71 30.08
N ARG A 211 0.48 -8.64 31.39
CA ARG A 211 1.46 -9.50 32.08
C ARG A 211 1.09 -10.99 32.11
N ARG A 212 -0.21 -11.30 32.03
CA ARG A 212 -0.71 -12.68 32.00
C ARG A 212 -0.63 -13.31 30.61
N CYS A 213 -0.51 -12.50 29.57
CA CYS A 213 -0.44 -12.98 28.20
C CYS A 213 1.00 -13.34 27.83
N ALA A 214 1.20 -14.57 27.35
CA ALA A 214 2.45 -14.98 26.71
C ALA A 214 2.62 -14.27 25.35
N LEU A 215 1.50 -14.01 24.68
CA LEU A 215 1.44 -13.31 23.40
C LEU A 215 0.22 -12.39 23.35
N ILE A 216 0.41 -11.16 22.89
CA ILE A 216 -0.65 -10.26 22.48
C ILE A 216 -0.60 -10.12 20.96
N SER A 217 -1.73 -10.20 20.26
CA SER A 217 -1.75 -10.11 18.80
C SER A 217 -2.74 -9.08 18.24
N PRO A 218 -2.30 -7.83 18.04
CA PRO A 218 -3.08 -6.79 17.37
C PRO A 218 -2.82 -6.75 15.85
N ASN A 219 -3.78 -6.23 15.08
CA ASN A 219 -3.49 -5.62 13.78
C ASN A 219 -2.98 -4.16 13.93
N LEU A 220 -2.64 -3.49 12.83
CA LEU A 220 -2.15 -2.11 12.86
C LEU A 220 -3.11 -1.13 13.54
N SER A 221 -4.40 -1.20 13.20
CA SER A 221 -5.42 -0.29 13.75
C SER A 221 -5.61 -0.52 15.26
N GLU A 222 -5.59 -1.78 15.69
CA GLU A 222 -5.69 -2.18 17.09
C GLU A 222 -4.44 -1.77 17.88
N LEU A 223 -3.24 -1.92 17.28
CA LEU A 223 -1.99 -1.48 17.89
C LEU A 223 -1.98 0.03 18.09
N HIS A 224 -2.39 0.80 17.08
CA HIS A 224 -2.52 2.25 17.16
C HIS A 224 -3.43 2.67 18.32
N ARG A 225 -4.62 2.07 18.44
CA ARG A 225 -5.57 2.38 19.52
C ARG A 225 -5.05 1.95 20.90
N LEU A 226 -4.52 0.73 21.03
CA LEU A 226 -3.97 0.21 22.28
C LEU A 226 -2.79 1.01 22.84
N THR A 227 -2.07 1.72 21.98
CA THR A 227 -0.90 2.53 22.33
C THR A 227 -1.22 4.02 22.47
N GLY A 228 -2.51 4.39 22.47
CA GLY A 228 -2.94 5.77 22.66
C GLY A 228 -2.71 6.66 21.42
N GLY A 229 -2.73 6.07 20.23
CA GLY A 229 -2.63 6.80 18.96
C GLY A 229 -1.20 6.91 18.41
N MET A 230 -0.26 6.07 18.83
CA MET A 230 1.09 6.07 18.25
C MET A 230 1.06 5.74 16.75
N PRO A 231 1.94 6.34 15.93
CA PRO A 231 2.01 6.00 14.52
C PRO A 231 2.40 4.53 14.34
N VAL A 232 1.91 3.92 13.26
CA VAL A 232 2.12 2.50 12.89
C VAL A 232 2.29 2.33 11.38
N GLY A 233 2.74 3.37 10.68
CA GLY A 233 2.86 3.40 9.21
C GLY A 233 4.08 2.64 8.71
N SER A 234 5.19 2.65 9.44
CA SER A 234 6.42 1.93 9.13
C SER A 234 6.71 0.78 10.11
N ASP A 235 7.54 -0.17 9.70
CA ASP A 235 8.04 -1.25 10.57
C ASP A 235 8.69 -0.72 11.86
N ALA A 236 9.45 0.38 11.75
CA ALA A 236 10.11 0.99 12.90
C ALA A 236 9.10 1.54 13.91
N GLU A 237 8.04 2.18 13.42
CA GLU A 237 6.93 2.68 14.25
C GLU A 237 6.14 1.54 14.89
N VAL A 238 5.86 0.47 14.14
CA VAL A 238 5.20 -0.74 14.67
C VAL A 238 6.01 -1.37 15.80
N VAL A 239 7.33 -1.52 15.62
CA VAL A 239 8.22 -2.04 16.66
C VAL A 239 8.27 -1.12 17.88
N ALA A 240 8.28 0.20 17.67
CA ALA A 240 8.25 1.17 18.76
C ALA A 240 6.93 1.11 19.55
N ALA A 241 5.79 1.06 18.86
CA ALA A 241 4.46 0.92 19.46
C ALA A 241 4.35 -0.39 20.25
N ALA A 242 4.80 -1.52 19.68
CA ALA A 242 4.88 -2.80 20.37
C ALA A 242 5.80 -2.75 21.60
N GLY A 243 6.89 -1.97 21.53
CA GLY A 243 7.78 -1.69 22.66
C GLY A 243 7.06 -1.07 23.86
N THR A 244 6.06 -0.22 23.65
CA THR A 244 5.27 0.36 24.75
C THR A 244 4.37 -0.68 25.45
N LEU A 245 3.78 -1.61 24.69
CA LEU A 245 3.01 -2.71 25.27
C LEU A 245 3.92 -3.66 26.06
N ARG A 246 5.16 -3.88 25.59
CA ARG A 246 6.18 -4.63 26.35
C ARG A 246 6.58 -3.93 27.63
N ALA A 247 6.78 -2.61 27.59
CA ALA A 247 7.08 -1.82 28.80
C ALA A 247 5.96 -1.88 29.85
N ARG A 248 4.70 -2.07 29.42
CA ARG A 248 3.54 -2.28 30.29
C ARG A 248 3.39 -3.72 30.79
N GLY A 249 4.18 -4.65 30.24
CA GLY A 249 4.32 -6.02 30.73
C GLY A 249 3.91 -7.12 29.75
N ALA A 250 3.56 -6.80 28.49
CA ALA A 250 3.38 -7.83 27.47
C ALA A 250 4.71 -8.57 27.23
N ARG A 251 4.69 -9.90 27.21
CA ARG A 251 5.92 -10.68 26.97
C ARG A 251 6.33 -10.60 25.50
N SER A 252 5.45 -11.04 24.62
CA SER A 252 5.64 -10.97 23.16
C SER A 252 4.44 -10.28 22.50
N VAL A 253 4.69 -9.58 21.39
CA VAL A 253 3.66 -8.89 20.61
C VAL A 253 3.75 -9.34 19.15
N LEU A 254 2.71 -9.99 18.64
CA LEU A 254 2.60 -10.46 17.25
C LEU A 254 1.65 -9.56 16.45
N ILE A 255 2.20 -8.70 15.62
CA ILE A 255 1.48 -7.69 14.87
C ILE A 255 1.22 -8.18 13.45
N THR A 256 -0.04 -8.30 13.06
CA THR A 256 -0.42 -8.57 11.66
C THR A 256 -0.49 -7.26 10.87
N LEU A 257 0.13 -7.25 9.69
CA LEU A 257 0.32 -6.05 8.85
C LEU A 257 -0.46 -6.12 7.53
N GLY A 258 -1.45 -7.01 7.41
CA GLY A 258 -2.19 -7.27 6.18
C GLY A 258 -1.26 -7.76 5.07
N ALA A 259 -1.33 -7.13 3.89
CA ALA A 259 -0.49 -7.45 2.73
C ALA A 259 1.03 -7.29 2.96
N ARG A 260 1.47 -6.69 4.08
CA ARG A 260 2.90 -6.61 4.45
C ARG A 260 3.38 -7.79 5.30
N GLY A 261 2.50 -8.73 5.66
CA GLY A 261 2.84 -9.90 6.46
C GLY A 261 2.70 -9.65 7.96
N ALA A 262 3.71 -10.00 8.75
CA ALA A 262 3.68 -9.90 10.21
C ALA A 262 5.04 -9.55 10.84
N ILE A 263 4.99 -8.85 11.97
CA ILE A 263 6.13 -8.60 12.85
C ILE A 263 5.86 -9.24 14.21
N LEU A 264 6.83 -9.96 14.74
CA LEU A 264 6.83 -10.43 16.12
C LEU A 264 7.96 -9.75 16.89
N VAL A 265 7.60 -9.03 17.94
CA VAL A 265 8.56 -8.57 18.96
C VAL A 265 8.52 -9.59 20.09
N ALA A 266 9.57 -10.41 20.17
CA ALA A 266 9.66 -11.52 21.11
C ALA A 266 10.04 -11.04 22.52
N GLU A 267 9.93 -11.96 23.49
CA GLU A 267 10.21 -11.71 24.91
C GLU A 267 11.65 -11.23 25.16
N ASP A 268 12.62 -11.81 24.45
CA ASP A 268 14.04 -11.41 24.52
C ASP A 268 14.34 -10.08 23.80
N GLY A 269 13.33 -9.44 23.21
CA GLY A 269 13.44 -8.19 22.45
C GLY A 269 13.87 -8.38 21.00
N SER A 270 14.10 -9.62 20.54
CA SER A 270 14.34 -9.89 19.13
C SER A 270 13.10 -9.57 18.29
N VAL A 271 13.33 -9.14 17.05
CA VAL A 271 12.28 -8.77 16.11
C VAL A 271 12.32 -9.72 14.93
N HIS A 272 11.28 -10.53 14.79
CA HIS A 272 11.11 -11.45 13.68
C HIS A 272 10.12 -10.87 12.67
N ARG A 273 10.47 -10.96 11.39
CA ARG A 273 9.63 -10.49 10.28
C ARG A 273 9.26 -11.67 9.41
N GLN A 274 8.00 -11.72 9.01
CA GLN A 274 7.51 -12.64 8.02
C GLN A 274 6.77 -11.83 6.95
N PRO A 275 7.34 -11.69 5.74
CA PRO A 275 6.64 -11.10 4.61
C PRO A 275 5.34 -11.87 4.32
N ALA A 276 4.37 -11.18 3.71
CA ALA A 276 3.18 -11.86 3.21
C ALA A 276 3.58 -12.92 2.17
N LEU A 277 2.89 -14.05 2.20
CA LEU A 277 3.03 -15.06 1.15
C LEU A 277 2.10 -14.71 -0.01
N ALA A 278 2.45 -15.19 -1.21
CA ALA A 278 1.62 -15.03 -2.39
C ALA A 278 0.22 -15.62 -2.13
N VAL A 279 -0.81 -14.84 -2.44
CA VAL A 279 -2.21 -15.28 -2.32
C VAL A 279 -2.48 -16.31 -3.42
N PRO A 280 -2.95 -17.53 -3.09
CA PRO A 280 -3.37 -18.50 -4.09
C PRO A 280 -4.40 -17.89 -5.05
N GLY A 281 -4.18 -18.04 -6.36
CA GLY A 281 -5.05 -17.43 -7.37
C GLY A 281 -4.77 -15.94 -7.66
N GLY A 282 -3.82 -15.32 -6.96
CA GLY A 282 -3.29 -13.99 -7.29
C GLY A 282 -4.13 -12.79 -6.87
N ALA A 283 -5.28 -13.00 -6.22
CA ALA A 283 -6.16 -11.93 -5.77
C ALA A 283 -6.78 -12.23 -4.40
N VAL A 284 -6.91 -11.19 -3.58
CA VAL A 284 -7.71 -11.23 -2.34
C VAL A 284 -9.19 -11.24 -2.73
N VAL A 285 -9.92 -12.24 -2.25
CA VAL A 285 -11.36 -12.41 -2.47
C VAL A 285 -12.15 -11.87 -1.28
N ASP A 286 -11.76 -12.21 -0.06
CA ASP A 286 -12.42 -11.78 1.17
C ASP A 286 -11.44 -11.86 2.35
N GLU A 287 -11.30 -10.78 3.12
CA GLU A 287 -10.39 -10.74 4.28
C GLU A 287 -11.01 -11.33 5.57
N THR A 288 -12.30 -11.66 5.53
CA THR A 288 -13.07 -12.10 6.70
C THR A 288 -12.52 -13.41 7.27
N GLY A 289 -12.10 -13.40 8.54
CA GLY A 289 -11.59 -14.58 9.25
C GLY A 289 -10.12 -14.93 8.94
N ALA A 290 -9.45 -14.25 8.01
CA ALA A 290 -8.04 -14.52 7.71
C ALA A 290 -7.11 -14.23 8.91
N GLY A 291 -7.39 -13.17 9.66
CA GLY A 291 -6.67 -12.84 10.89
C GLY A 291 -6.86 -13.88 12.01
N ASP A 292 -8.04 -14.51 12.06
CA ASP A 292 -8.34 -15.60 13.01
C ASP A 292 -7.56 -16.87 12.62
N CYS A 293 -7.55 -17.22 11.33
CA CYS A 293 -6.76 -18.33 10.79
C CYS A 293 -5.27 -18.14 11.09
N PHE A 294 -4.72 -16.95 10.82
CA PHE A 294 -3.32 -16.63 11.07
C PHE A 294 -2.95 -16.86 12.55
N ARG A 295 -3.75 -16.32 13.49
CA ARG A 295 -3.48 -16.42 14.93
C ARG A 295 -3.61 -17.86 15.44
N SER A 296 -4.61 -18.60 14.97
CA SER A 296 -4.78 -20.02 15.31
C SER A 296 -3.63 -20.88 14.78
N ALA A 297 -3.20 -20.66 13.54
CA ALA A 297 -2.05 -21.35 12.95
C ALA A 297 -0.75 -21.05 13.69
N PHE A 298 -0.53 -19.79 14.08
CA PHE A 298 0.63 -19.42 14.90
C PHE A 298 0.59 -20.11 16.28
N ALA A 299 -0.58 -20.13 16.93
CA ALA A 299 -0.77 -20.78 18.22
C ALA A 299 -0.51 -22.29 18.16
N LEU A 300 -0.98 -22.96 17.10
CA LEU A 300 -0.70 -24.36 16.83
C LEU A 300 0.80 -24.62 16.70
N GLY A 301 1.50 -23.85 15.87
CA GLY A 301 2.95 -23.99 15.71
C GLY A 301 3.71 -23.85 17.04
N LEU A 302 3.32 -22.90 17.89
CA LEU A 302 3.92 -22.75 19.22
C LEU A 302 3.71 -23.98 20.12
N ILE A 303 2.51 -24.56 20.12
CA ILE A 303 2.16 -25.72 20.96
C ILE A 303 2.78 -27.01 20.41
N GLU A 304 2.90 -27.13 19.10
CA GLU A 304 3.60 -28.22 18.42
C GLU A 304 5.12 -28.15 18.60
N GLY A 305 5.64 -27.00 19.06
CA GLY A 305 7.04 -26.79 19.37
C GLY A 305 7.91 -26.59 18.14
N VAL A 306 7.32 -26.17 17.01
CA VAL A 306 8.09 -25.85 15.81
C VAL A 306 8.86 -24.53 16.00
N PRO A 307 9.98 -24.33 15.29
CA PRO A 307 10.75 -23.09 15.39
C PRO A 307 9.92 -21.85 15.03
N LEU A 308 10.22 -20.73 15.66
CA LEU A 308 9.41 -19.50 15.55
C LEU A 308 9.22 -19.00 14.11
N HIS A 309 10.25 -19.11 13.28
CA HIS A 309 10.16 -18.74 11.87
C HIS A 309 9.19 -19.65 11.09
N ARG A 310 9.12 -20.94 11.44
CA ARG A 310 8.13 -21.87 10.87
C ARG A 310 6.73 -21.56 11.40
N CYS A 311 6.57 -21.20 12.67
CA CYS A 311 5.28 -20.73 13.19
C CYS A 311 4.76 -19.52 12.40
N LEU A 312 5.62 -18.52 12.16
CA LEU A 312 5.25 -17.33 11.40
C LEU A 312 4.91 -17.67 9.95
N ARG A 313 5.69 -18.51 9.28
CA ARG A 313 5.45 -18.92 7.89
C ARG A 313 4.17 -19.72 7.75
N PHE A 314 3.94 -20.69 8.63
CA PHE A 314 2.70 -21.49 8.67
C PHE A 314 1.47 -20.59 8.90
N ALA A 315 1.58 -19.62 9.82
CA ALA A 315 0.54 -18.63 10.03
C ALA A 315 0.29 -17.75 8.81
N ALA A 316 1.35 -17.27 8.15
CA ALA A 316 1.25 -16.46 6.94
C ALA A 316 0.61 -17.23 5.78
N ALA A 317 0.92 -18.52 5.62
CA ALA A 317 0.29 -19.40 4.64
C ALA A 317 -1.21 -19.58 4.93
N ALA A 318 -1.59 -19.81 6.19
CA ALA A 318 -2.99 -19.94 6.58
C ALA A 318 -3.78 -18.67 6.28
N GLY A 319 -3.21 -17.49 6.59
CA GLY A 319 -3.80 -16.20 6.25
C GLY A 319 -3.92 -15.97 4.74
N ALA A 320 -2.87 -16.28 3.98
CA ALA A 320 -2.85 -16.11 2.51
C ALA A 320 -3.89 -16.98 1.80
N ILE A 321 -4.10 -18.23 2.26
CA ILE A 321 -5.13 -19.10 1.69
C ILE A 321 -6.53 -18.61 2.11
N ALA A 322 -6.72 -18.21 3.37
CA ALA A 322 -8.00 -17.71 3.83
C ALA A 322 -8.47 -16.50 3.00
N VAL A 323 -7.58 -15.53 2.72
CA VAL A 323 -7.95 -14.35 1.92
C VAL A 323 -8.28 -14.66 0.45
N SER A 324 -7.91 -15.84 -0.05
CA SER A 324 -8.20 -16.27 -1.44
C SER A 324 -9.62 -16.84 -1.63
N ARG A 325 -10.42 -16.92 -0.56
CA ARG A 325 -11.72 -17.59 -0.56
C ARG A 325 -12.77 -16.70 0.10
N LEU A 326 -14.00 -16.81 -0.37
CA LEU A 326 -15.12 -16.07 0.20
C LEU A 326 -15.56 -16.68 1.55
N GLY A 327 -15.73 -15.82 2.55
CA GLY A 327 -16.42 -16.10 3.82
C GLY A 327 -15.53 -16.69 4.92
N ALA A 328 -15.87 -16.40 6.17
CA ALA A 328 -15.14 -16.82 7.38
C ALA A 328 -14.85 -18.33 7.47
N VAL A 329 -15.78 -19.14 8.01
CA VAL A 329 -15.59 -20.58 8.16
C VAL A 329 -15.30 -21.31 6.83
N PRO A 330 -15.94 -20.97 5.70
CA PRO A 330 -15.65 -21.60 4.41
C PRO A 330 -14.21 -21.36 3.91
N SER A 331 -13.60 -20.21 4.22
CA SER A 331 -12.24 -19.90 3.77
C SER A 331 -11.14 -20.62 4.54
N ILE A 332 -11.43 -21.12 5.75
CA ILE A 332 -10.44 -21.76 6.63
C ILE A 332 -9.77 -22.94 5.90
N PRO A 333 -8.45 -22.91 5.67
CA PRO A 333 -7.77 -23.96 4.92
C PRO A 333 -7.63 -25.27 5.70
N THR A 334 -7.29 -26.33 4.99
CA THR A 334 -6.81 -27.59 5.58
C THR A 334 -5.32 -27.49 5.90
N ARG A 335 -4.83 -28.29 6.87
CA ARG A 335 -3.40 -28.33 7.20
C ARG A 335 -2.50 -28.58 5.98
N ALA A 336 -2.88 -29.55 5.14
CA ALA A 336 -2.11 -29.92 3.95
C ALA A 336 -1.95 -28.76 2.96
N GLU A 337 -2.98 -27.93 2.79
CA GLU A 337 -2.89 -26.74 1.94
C GLU A 337 -1.93 -25.70 2.52
N VAL A 338 -1.97 -25.50 3.84
CA VAL A 338 -1.09 -24.56 4.54
C VAL A 338 0.37 -25.03 4.48
N GLU A 339 0.63 -26.32 4.73
CA GLU A 339 1.97 -26.91 4.64
C GLU A 339 2.50 -26.82 3.21
N ALA A 340 1.71 -27.17 2.19
CA ALA A 340 2.14 -27.07 0.80
C ALA A 340 2.54 -25.63 0.41
N LEU A 341 1.77 -24.62 0.82
CA LEU A 341 2.11 -23.22 0.54
C LEU A 341 3.33 -22.74 1.35
N ALA A 342 3.45 -23.16 2.62
CA ALA A 342 4.57 -22.81 3.48
C ALA A 342 5.87 -23.44 2.98
N ASP A 343 5.85 -24.71 2.58
CA ASP A 343 7.01 -25.44 2.06
C ASP A 343 7.44 -24.87 0.70
N ALA A 344 6.50 -24.61 -0.21
CA ALA A 344 6.81 -23.95 -1.48
C ALA A 344 7.48 -22.59 -1.29
N ALA A 345 7.07 -21.82 -0.28
CA ALA A 345 7.70 -20.55 0.07
C ALA A 345 9.11 -20.74 0.69
N GLU A 346 9.33 -21.82 1.46
CA GLU A 346 10.65 -22.17 2.00
C GLU A 346 11.61 -22.61 0.90
N ASP A 347 11.15 -23.46 -0.02
CA ASP A 347 11.91 -23.91 -1.18
C ASP A 347 12.27 -22.74 -2.10
N ALA A 348 11.34 -21.84 -2.37
CA ALA A 348 11.60 -20.62 -3.15
C ALA A 348 12.66 -19.74 -2.47
N ALA A 349 12.58 -19.57 -1.14
CA ALA A 349 13.56 -18.81 -0.37
C ALA A 349 14.93 -19.51 -0.33
N ALA A 350 14.97 -20.84 -0.20
CA ALA A 350 16.19 -21.63 -0.20
C ALA A 350 16.85 -21.67 -1.58
N ALA A 351 16.08 -21.78 -2.66
CA ALA A 351 16.56 -21.69 -4.02
C ALA A 351 17.16 -20.30 -4.32
N ALA A 352 16.50 -19.23 -3.87
CA ALA A 352 17.04 -17.86 -3.96
C ALA A 352 18.35 -17.71 -3.17
N ALA A 353 18.42 -18.25 -1.94
CA ALA A 353 19.63 -18.22 -1.13
C ALA A 353 20.78 -19.10 -1.68
N ALA A 354 20.46 -20.26 -2.25
CA ALA A 354 21.43 -21.17 -2.86
C ALA A 354 21.96 -20.61 -4.19
N ALA A 355 21.12 -19.94 -4.99
CA ALA A 355 21.55 -19.19 -6.16
C ALA A 355 22.53 -18.08 -5.76
N ALA A 356 22.23 -17.33 -4.69
CA ALA A 356 23.12 -16.32 -4.15
C ALA A 356 24.46 -16.89 -3.60
N ALA A 357 24.47 -18.12 -3.07
CA ALA A 357 25.67 -18.76 -2.50
C ALA A 357 26.53 -19.54 -3.52
N ALA A 358 25.94 -20.00 -4.64
CA ALA A 358 26.64 -20.79 -5.67
C ALA A 358 27.43 -19.94 -6.68
N ALA A 359 27.29 -18.62 -6.63
CA ALA A 359 28.07 -17.69 -7.44
C ALA A 359 29.54 -17.63 -6.94
N SER A 360 30.40 -18.50 -7.44
CA SER A 360 31.87 -18.35 -7.36
C SER A 360 32.39 -17.45 -8.50
N PRO A 361 33.45 -16.66 -8.29
CA PRO A 361 33.87 -15.63 -9.24
C PRO A 361 34.48 -16.26 -10.50
N PRO A 362 34.14 -15.78 -11.72
CA PRO A 362 34.73 -16.32 -12.93
C PRO A 362 36.14 -15.73 -13.20
N PRO A 363 37.00 -16.47 -13.93
CA PRO A 363 38.39 -16.14 -14.12
C PRO A 363 38.58 -15.03 -15.17
N ALA A 364 39.63 -14.24 -14.98
CA ALA A 364 39.99 -13.15 -15.87
C ALA A 364 40.81 -13.63 -17.08
N VAL A 365 40.19 -13.74 -18.26
CA VAL A 365 40.82 -13.66 -19.61
C VAL A 365 39.64 -13.45 -20.60
N GLY A 366 39.65 -12.67 -21.67
CA GLY A 366 40.63 -11.88 -22.40
C GLY A 366 39.95 -11.49 -23.72
N ALA A 367 40.16 -10.27 -24.18
CA ALA A 367 39.42 -9.69 -25.30
C ALA A 367 39.84 -10.28 -26.67
N ALA A 368 38.83 -10.69 -27.46
CA ALA A 368 38.80 -10.75 -28.92
C ALA A 368 37.30 -10.87 -29.29
N GLY A 369 36.63 -10.03 -30.08
CA GLY A 369 37.01 -9.35 -31.32
C GLY A 369 36.27 -10.05 -32.47
N GLY A 370 35.23 -9.42 -33.06
CA GLY A 370 34.61 -9.88 -34.31
C GLY A 370 33.13 -9.53 -34.50
N ASP A 371 32.85 -8.68 -35.49
CA ASP A 371 31.60 -8.01 -35.86
C ASP A 371 30.47 -8.87 -36.47
N GLY A 372 29.24 -8.32 -36.46
CA GLY A 372 28.10 -8.77 -37.29
C GLY A 372 26.78 -8.01 -37.00
N ASP A 373 26.37 -7.16 -37.94
CA ASP A 373 25.42 -6.03 -37.87
C ASP A 373 23.90 -6.39 -37.93
N GLY A 374 23.05 -5.47 -37.42
CA GLY A 374 21.66 -5.30 -37.86
C GLY A 374 20.54 -5.21 -36.82
N ALA A 375 20.30 -4.04 -36.18
CA ALA A 375 18.96 -3.42 -35.95
C ALA A 375 18.96 -2.25 -34.94
N SER A 376 18.17 -1.22 -35.28
CA SER A 376 17.64 -0.13 -34.44
C SER A 376 18.63 0.92 -33.88
N ARG A 377 18.59 2.12 -34.48
CA ARG A 377 19.33 3.31 -34.04
C ARG A 377 18.74 3.88 -32.74
N LEU A 378 19.09 3.30 -31.60
CA LEU A 378 19.21 4.04 -30.35
C LEU A 378 20.64 4.60 -30.31
N ARG A 379 20.80 5.93 -30.20
CA ARG A 379 22.11 6.59 -30.20
C ARG A 379 22.95 6.07 -29.04
N GLY A 380 23.86 5.14 -29.34
CA GLY A 380 25.01 4.82 -28.49
C GLY A 380 26.07 5.88 -28.67
N GLY A 381 26.44 6.56 -27.58
CA GLY A 381 27.52 7.53 -27.56
C GLY A 381 28.08 7.73 -26.16
N GLY A 382 29.27 7.15 -25.93
CA GLY A 382 30.22 7.53 -24.87
C GLY A 382 30.19 6.70 -23.59
N ALA A 383 31.32 6.09 -23.23
CA ALA A 383 31.62 5.55 -21.91
C ALA A 383 32.97 6.13 -21.41
N PRO A 384 33.29 6.13 -20.11
CA PRO A 384 32.60 6.93 -19.10
C PRO A 384 33.55 7.63 -18.11
N GLY A 385 33.08 8.70 -17.47
CA GLY A 385 33.52 9.10 -16.12
C GLY A 385 32.50 8.58 -15.10
N THR A 386 32.95 8.23 -13.90
CA THR A 386 32.14 7.55 -12.86
C THR A 386 31.05 8.41 -12.22
N ASP A 387 31.00 9.72 -12.51
CA ASP A 387 29.96 10.65 -12.08
C ASP A 387 29.51 11.51 -13.27
N ALA A 388 28.47 11.08 -14.00
CA ALA A 388 27.86 11.94 -15.01
C ALA A 388 26.96 12.99 -14.31
N PRO A 389 27.29 14.30 -14.37
CA PRO A 389 26.43 15.32 -13.78
C PRO A 389 25.07 15.31 -14.51
N CYS A 390 23.98 15.38 -13.74
CA CYS A 390 22.63 15.49 -14.30
C CYS A 390 22.50 16.82 -15.07
N PRO A 391 22.21 16.80 -16.38
CA PRO A 391 22.14 18.01 -17.20
C PRO A 391 20.78 18.72 -17.12
N LEU A 392 19.78 18.07 -16.52
CA LEU A 392 18.40 18.56 -16.50
C LEU A 392 18.22 19.71 -15.51
N GLU A 393 17.33 20.63 -15.86
CA GLU A 393 16.85 21.68 -14.98
C GLU A 393 15.62 21.23 -14.19
N PHE A 394 15.37 21.87 -13.05
CA PHE A 394 14.32 21.48 -12.12
C PHE A 394 13.35 22.63 -11.85
N ALA A 395 12.07 22.30 -11.87
CA ALA A 395 10.95 23.07 -11.37
C ALA A 395 10.23 22.26 -10.26
N SER A 396 9.38 22.93 -9.49
CA SER A 396 8.58 22.30 -8.43
C SER A 396 7.24 23.04 -8.31
N ARG A 397 6.23 22.34 -7.78
CA ARG A 397 4.88 22.87 -7.62
C ARG A 397 4.85 24.17 -6.82
N LEU A 398 4.54 25.28 -7.49
CA LEU A 398 4.44 26.60 -6.86
C LEU A 398 3.36 26.63 -5.78
N ASN A 399 2.25 25.90 -5.98
CA ASN A 399 1.17 25.79 -5.00
C ASN A 399 1.62 25.14 -3.67
N SER A 400 2.69 24.34 -3.65
CA SER A 400 3.20 23.76 -2.40
C SER A 400 3.84 24.81 -1.49
N MET A 401 4.25 25.96 -2.06
CA MET A 401 4.84 27.05 -1.29
C MET A 401 3.84 27.84 -0.45
N LYS A 402 2.54 27.59 -0.62
CA LYS A 402 1.50 28.11 0.29
C LYS A 402 1.41 27.31 1.59
N ASP A 403 1.86 26.05 1.57
CA ASP A 403 1.75 25.14 2.70
C ASP A 403 2.82 25.48 3.74
N ARG A 404 2.54 25.13 5.00
CA ARG A 404 3.36 25.51 6.16
C ARG A 404 3.71 27.01 6.17
N PRO A 405 2.71 27.92 6.13
CA PRO A 405 2.96 29.37 6.04
C PRO A 405 3.72 29.91 7.25
N GLU A 406 3.67 29.23 8.41
CA GLU A 406 4.44 29.57 9.60
C GLU A 406 5.97 29.43 9.41
N LEU A 407 6.41 28.74 8.36
CA LEU A 407 7.83 28.63 7.99
C LEU A 407 8.27 29.72 6.99
N TRP A 408 7.39 30.62 6.58
CA TRP A 408 7.67 31.65 5.57
C TRP A 408 7.16 33.03 5.99
N ALA A 409 8.10 33.96 6.18
CA ALA A 409 7.80 35.33 6.56
C ALA A 409 7.45 36.26 5.37
N GLY A 410 7.56 35.76 4.13
CA GLY A 410 7.25 36.54 2.93
C GLY A 410 5.76 36.56 2.59
N GLU A 411 5.45 37.23 1.48
CA GLU A 411 4.08 37.41 1.02
C GLU A 411 3.41 36.09 0.66
N GLN A 412 2.14 35.93 1.05
CA GLN A 412 1.30 34.78 0.70
C GLN A 412 0.53 35.05 -0.60
N SER A 413 1.29 35.20 -1.68
CA SER A 413 0.78 35.43 -3.04
C SER A 413 1.64 34.67 -4.06
N PRO A 414 1.19 34.48 -5.31
CA PRO A 414 1.99 33.80 -6.32
C PRO A 414 3.42 34.32 -6.47
N LEU A 415 3.62 35.65 -6.44
CA LEU A 415 4.97 36.24 -6.53
C LEU A 415 5.78 36.06 -5.24
N GLY A 416 5.12 36.11 -4.07
CA GLY A 416 5.75 35.76 -2.79
C GLY A 416 6.17 34.30 -2.71
N TRP A 417 5.40 33.40 -3.31
CA TRP A 417 5.73 31.98 -3.44
C TRP A 417 6.89 31.74 -4.42
N VAL A 418 7.02 32.54 -5.49
CA VAL A 418 8.20 32.53 -6.37
C VAL A 418 9.45 32.91 -5.56
N ALA A 419 9.37 33.95 -4.71
CA ALA A 419 10.47 34.31 -3.83
C ALA A 419 10.82 33.18 -2.84
N ARG A 420 9.83 32.45 -2.32
CA ARG A 420 10.05 31.26 -1.48
C ARG A 420 10.73 30.12 -2.25
N GLN A 421 10.32 29.86 -3.51
CA GLN A 421 10.99 28.88 -4.37
C GLN A 421 12.45 29.23 -4.64
N GLY A 422 12.80 30.52 -4.69
CA GLY A 422 14.20 30.97 -4.82
C GLY A 422 15.13 30.48 -3.69
N GLN A 423 14.58 29.98 -2.58
CA GLN A 423 15.35 29.39 -1.48
C GLN A 423 15.69 27.90 -1.72
N VAL A 424 15.09 27.26 -2.72
CA VAL A 424 15.27 25.84 -2.99
C VAL A 424 16.60 25.61 -3.69
N ALA A 425 17.54 24.96 -3.00
CA ALA A 425 18.84 24.66 -3.55
C ALA A 425 18.75 23.75 -4.79
N GLY A 426 19.23 24.27 -5.93
CA GLY A 426 19.30 23.55 -7.21
C GLY A 426 18.04 23.67 -8.09
N LEU A 427 17.05 24.44 -7.66
CA LEU A 427 15.88 24.80 -8.47
C LEU A 427 16.26 25.97 -9.40
N GLY A 428 15.85 25.90 -10.67
CA GLY A 428 16.16 26.95 -11.66
C GLY A 428 14.94 27.47 -12.40
N LEU A 429 13.83 26.77 -12.31
CA LEU A 429 12.61 27.02 -13.07
C LEU A 429 11.38 27.11 -12.16
N VAL A 430 10.39 27.86 -12.63
CA VAL A 430 9.03 27.94 -12.07
C VAL A 430 8.05 27.59 -13.17
N ASP A 431 7.14 26.67 -12.88
CA ASP A 431 5.98 26.41 -13.74
C ASP A 431 4.75 27.07 -13.12
N PHE A 432 4.05 27.88 -13.91
CA PHE A 432 2.92 28.68 -13.44
C PHE A 432 1.59 28.05 -13.88
N ASN A 433 0.65 27.94 -12.95
CA ASN A 433 -0.73 27.59 -13.30
C ASN A 433 -1.45 28.82 -13.87
N PHE A 434 -2.00 28.70 -15.07
CA PHE A 434 -2.84 29.73 -15.68
C PHE A 434 -4.32 29.32 -15.63
N PRO A 435 -5.25 30.23 -15.22
CA PRO A 435 -5.01 31.62 -14.83
C PRO A 435 -4.58 31.80 -13.36
N GLN A 436 -4.66 30.75 -12.53
CA GLN A 436 -4.55 30.81 -11.06
C GLN A 436 -3.41 31.69 -10.51
N HIS A 437 -2.21 31.63 -11.08
CA HIS A 437 -1.04 32.36 -10.59
C HIS A 437 -0.77 33.68 -11.29
N LEU A 438 -1.40 33.91 -12.45
CA LEU A 438 -1.09 35.01 -13.36
C LEU A 438 -2.24 36.00 -13.51
N ASP A 439 -3.43 35.65 -13.04
CA ASP A 439 -4.60 36.52 -13.10
C ASP A 439 -4.35 37.83 -12.33
N GLY A 440 -4.71 38.95 -12.95
CA GLY A 440 -4.45 40.30 -12.42
C GLY A 440 -2.99 40.73 -12.35
N LEU A 441 -2.04 39.93 -12.86
CA LEU A 441 -0.63 40.30 -12.97
C LEU A 441 -0.30 40.74 -14.40
N ASP A 442 0.71 41.61 -14.53
CA ASP A 442 1.34 41.89 -15.81
C ASP A 442 2.65 41.10 -15.95
N VAL A 443 3.06 40.89 -17.21
CA VAL A 443 4.24 40.11 -17.57
C VAL A 443 5.52 40.66 -16.92
N GLN A 444 5.65 41.98 -16.82
CA GLN A 444 6.88 42.59 -16.31
C GLN A 444 7.05 42.30 -14.82
N ARG A 445 5.98 42.40 -14.03
CA ARG A 445 6.00 42.05 -12.60
C ARG A 445 6.40 40.60 -12.36
N VAL A 446 5.94 39.68 -13.20
CA VAL A 446 6.32 38.26 -13.10
C VAL A 446 7.80 38.07 -13.46
N ARG A 447 8.30 38.74 -14.50
CA ARG A 447 9.73 38.72 -14.87
C ARG A 447 10.61 39.27 -13.75
N ASP A 448 10.21 40.37 -13.13
CA ASP A 448 10.95 40.99 -12.03
C ASP A 448 11.01 40.07 -10.81
N ALA A 449 9.90 39.39 -10.47
CA ALA A 449 9.86 38.42 -9.39
C ALA A 449 10.75 37.20 -9.66
N LEU A 450 10.71 36.65 -10.87
CA LEU A 450 11.59 35.55 -11.30
C LEU A 450 13.06 35.95 -11.21
N ALA A 451 13.43 37.13 -11.74
CA ALA A 451 14.78 37.66 -11.68
C ALA A 451 15.25 37.87 -10.23
N GLY A 452 14.40 38.43 -9.37
CA GLY A 452 14.69 38.62 -7.95
C GLY A 452 14.90 37.32 -7.18
N ALA A 453 14.25 36.23 -7.60
CA ALA A 453 14.42 34.89 -7.05
C ALA A 453 15.56 34.09 -7.70
N GLY A 454 16.17 34.60 -8.78
CA GLY A 454 17.18 33.86 -9.56
C GLY A 454 16.60 32.68 -10.36
N LEU A 455 15.32 32.74 -10.72
CA LEU A 455 14.58 31.68 -11.42
C LEU A 455 14.13 32.13 -12.81
N ARG A 456 13.70 31.19 -13.64
CA ARG A 456 13.10 31.44 -14.97
C ARG A 456 11.78 30.69 -15.12
N ALA A 457 10.93 31.07 -16.08
CA ALA A 457 9.74 30.30 -16.39
C ALA A 457 10.11 29.00 -17.13
N GLY A 458 9.63 27.85 -16.65
CA GLY A 458 9.79 26.55 -17.31
C GLY A 458 8.63 26.29 -18.27
N ALA A 459 7.44 26.15 -17.71
CA ALA A 459 6.19 25.93 -18.42
C ALA A 459 5.03 26.80 -17.88
N ILE A 460 3.98 26.93 -18.71
CA ILE A 460 2.67 27.39 -18.26
C ILE A 460 1.71 26.20 -18.26
N CYS A 461 1.13 25.92 -17.11
CA CYS A 461 0.21 24.80 -16.89
C CYS A 461 -1.23 25.33 -16.89
N LEU A 462 -2.00 25.01 -17.92
CA LEU A 462 -3.41 25.39 -17.98
C LEU A 462 -4.21 24.63 -16.93
N ARG A 463 -5.06 25.35 -16.19
CA ARG A 463 -6.06 24.79 -15.28
C ARG A 463 -7.41 25.44 -15.58
N TYR A 464 -8.36 24.65 -16.11
CA TYR A 464 -9.70 25.15 -16.39
C TYR A 464 -10.45 25.54 -15.11
N PRO A 465 -11.24 26.63 -15.13
CA PRO A 465 -12.06 27.03 -13.98
C PRO A 465 -13.28 26.13 -13.81
N LYS A 466 -13.78 26.00 -12.58
CA LYS A 466 -14.93 25.14 -12.22
C LYS A 466 -16.21 25.38 -13.04
N ARG A 467 -16.40 26.56 -13.63
CA ARG A 467 -17.53 26.81 -14.54
C ARG A 467 -17.54 25.90 -15.77
N MET A 468 -16.40 25.28 -16.10
CA MET A 468 -16.23 24.31 -17.19
C MET A 468 -16.28 22.86 -16.71
N GLN A 469 -16.84 22.58 -15.52
CA GLN A 469 -16.86 21.23 -14.93
C GLN A 469 -17.64 20.18 -15.74
N ALA A 470 -18.50 20.59 -16.68
CA ALA A 470 -19.24 19.69 -17.55
C ALA A 470 -18.49 19.36 -18.86
N GLY A 471 -17.18 19.55 -18.88
CA GLY A 471 -16.31 19.51 -20.06
C GLY A 471 -15.80 20.91 -20.40
N ALA A 472 -14.52 21.03 -20.73
CA ALA A 472 -13.90 22.24 -21.22
C ALA A 472 -13.84 22.20 -22.75
N MET A 473 -12.82 21.56 -23.34
CA MET A 473 -12.76 21.35 -24.79
C MET A 473 -13.86 20.39 -25.27
N THR A 474 -14.43 19.57 -24.38
CA THR A 474 -15.45 18.58 -24.73
C THR A 474 -16.89 19.00 -24.44
N HIS A 475 -17.10 20.19 -23.87
CA HIS A 475 -18.42 20.69 -23.45
C HIS A 475 -19.48 20.57 -24.58
N PRO A 476 -20.76 20.26 -24.28
CA PRO A 476 -21.82 20.21 -25.29
C PRO A 476 -22.09 21.57 -25.96
N ASP A 477 -22.04 22.67 -25.20
CA ASP A 477 -22.15 24.04 -25.73
C ASP A 477 -20.86 24.47 -26.44
N GLU A 478 -20.99 24.82 -27.73
CA GLU A 478 -19.91 25.31 -28.58
C GLU A 478 -19.26 26.58 -28.06
N ARG A 479 -20.01 27.48 -27.42
CA ARG A 479 -19.47 28.71 -26.87
C ARG A 479 -18.48 28.44 -25.74
N VAL A 480 -18.78 27.45 -24.89
CA VAL A 480 -17.89 27.05 -23.79
C VAL A 480 -16.63 26.39 -24.34
N ARG A 481 -16.75 25.55 -25.37
CA ARG A 481 -15.58 24.97 -26.05
C ARG A 481 -14.68 26.06 -26.65
N ALA A 482 -15.28 27.02 -27.35
CA ALA A 482 -14.54 28.15 -27.93
C ALA A 482 -13.84 28.98 -26.84
N GLU A 483 -14.49 29.21 -25.69
CA GLU A 483 -13.87 29.87 -24.53
C GLU A 483 -12.69 29.06 -23.97
N ALA A 484 -12.83 27.73 -23.83
CA ALA A 484 -11.77 26.86 -23.34
C ALA A 484 -10.55 26.88 -24.28
N VAL A 485 -10.76 26.82 -25.60
CA VAL A 485 -9.69 26.95 -26.59
C VAL A 485 -9.03 28.33 -26.51
N ALA A 486 -9.81 29.41 -26.47
CA ALA A 486 -9.29 30.76 -26.36
C ALA A 486 -8.47 30.98 -25.08
N MET A 487 -8.91 30.42 -23.95
CA MET A 487 -8.18 30.44 -22.69
C MET A 487 -6.85 29.68 -22.79
N THR A 488 -6.85 28.53 -23.46
CA THR A 488 -5.65 27.74 -23.69
C THR A 488 -4.65 28.49 -24.58
N ILE A 489 -5.13 29.16 -25.62
CA ILE A 489 -4.31 30.05 -26.47
C ILE A 489 -3.73 31.20 -25.64
N ALA A 490 -4.52 31.82 -24.76
CA ALA A 490 -4.03 32.88 -23.88
C ALA A 490 -2.94 32.40 -22.91
N ALA A 491 -3.01 31.15 -22.42
CA ALA A 491 -1.93 30.53 -21.65
C ALA A 491 -0.64 30.40 -22.47
N GLY A 492 -0.74 30.06 -23.76
CA GLY A 492 0.39 30.03 -24.69
C GLY A 492 1.05 31.41 -24.90
N GLU A 493 0.25 32.48 -24.96
CA GLU A 493 0.77 33.86 -25.01
C GLU A 493 1.60 34.20 -23.76
N TRP A 494 1.15 33.76 -22.58
CA TRP A 494 1.93 33.88 -21.34
C TRP A 494 3.23 33.09 -21.39
N ALA A 495 3.20 31.85 -21.93
CA ALA A 495 4.39 31.03 -22.07
C ALA A 495 5.44 31.74 -22.94
N LYS A 496 5.02 32.24 -24.09
CA LYS A 496 5.86 33.04 -24.99
C LYS A 496 6.39 34.30 -24.34
N ALA A 497 5.52 35.05 -23.66
CA ALA A 497 5.90 36.31 -23.01
C ALA A 497 6.91 36.09 -21.87
N LEU A 498 6.85 34.97 -21.15
CA LEU A 498 7.79 34.65 -20.08
C LEU A 498 9.02 33.85 -20.55
N GLY A 499 9.06 33.45 -21.82
CA GLY A 499 10.13 32.61 -22.37
C GLY A 499 10.09 31.16 -21.90
N ALA A 500 8.91 30.68 -21.46
CA ALA A 500 8.66 29.30 -21.12
C ALA A 500 8.70 28.44 -22.39
N LYS A 501 9.20 27.20 -22.27
CA LYS A 501 9.41 26.32 -23.44
C LYS A 501 8.17 25.49 -23.79
N GLU A 502 7.20 25.43 -22.89
CA GLU A 502 6.09 24.49 -22.95
C GLU A 502 4.79 25.09 -22.41
N LEU A 503 3.68 24.76 -23.07
CA LEU A 503 2.32 24.90 -22.58
C LEU A 503 1.79 23.50 -22.24
N VAL A 504 1.61 23.23 -20.95
CA VAL A 504 1.06 21.97 -20.45
C VAL A 504 -0.43 22.13 -20.24
N VAL A 505 -1.23 21.25 -20.84
CA VAL A 505 -2.68 21.22 -20.68
C VAL A 505 -3.05 20.02 -19.82
N TRP A 506 -3.56 20.29 -18.62
CA TRP A 506 -4.28 19.29 -17.83
C TRP A 506 -5.76 19.43 -18.11
N SER A 507 -6.34 18.40 -18.74
CA SER A 507 -7.68 18.51 -19.33
C SER A 507 -8.81 18.53 -18.29
N ALA A 508 -8.50 18.33 -17.00
CA ALA A 508 -9.33 18.51 -15.80
C ALA A 508 -10.75 17.89 -15.85
N TYR A 509 -11.63 18.54 -16.61
CA TYR A 509 -13.06 18.26 -16.74
C TYR A 509 -13.44 17.54 -18.05
N ASP A 510 -12.50 17.38 -18.98
CA ASP A 510 -12.76 16.73 -20.26
C ASP A 510 -12.87 15.20 -20.08
N GLY A 511 -14.09 14.74 -19.83
CA GLY A 511 -14.42 13.33 -19.63
C GLY A 511 -15.89 13.12 -19.28
N TYR A 512 -16.18 12.09 -18.49
CA TYR A 512 -17.53 11.73 -18.04
C TYR A 512 -17.48 10.93 -16.73
N ASP A 513 -18.63 10.83 -16.06
CA ASP A 513 -18.79 10.12 -14.78
C ASP A 513 -19.63 8.85 -14.90
N TYR A 514 -20.61 8.84 -15.80
CA TYR A 514 -21.57 7.75 -15.93
C TYR A 514 -21.52 7.09 -17.31
N SER A 515 -21.83 5.80 -17.33
CA SER A 515 -22.05 5.08 -18.60
C SER A 515 -23.14 5.78 -19.40
N LEU A 516 -22.93 5.91 -20.72
CA LEU A 516 -23.86 6.58 -21.65
C LEU A 516 -24.06 8.10 -21.43
N GLN A 517 -23.27 8.75 -20.57
CA GLN A 517 -23.36 10.21 -20.36
C GLN A 517 -22.96 11.02 -21.60
N VAL A 518 -22.00 10.52 -22.38
CA VAL A 518 -21.42 11.21 -23.53
C VAL A 518 -21.37 10.29 -24.76
N ASP A 519 -21.39 10.88 -25.94
CA ASP A 519 -21.00 10.19 -27.17
C ASP A 519 -19.47 10.16 -27.25
N TYR A 520 -18.87 8.97 -27.15
CA TYR A 520 -17.42 8.79 -27.09
C TYR A 520 -16.69 9.26 -28.35
N ALA A 521 -17.28 9.07 -29.53
CA ALA A 521 -16.66 9.47 -30.79
C ALA A 521 -16.65 11.01 -30.91
N GLN A 522 -17.76 11.65 -30.54
CA GLN A 522 -17.86 13.10 -30.51
C GLN A 522 -16.97 13.71 -29.43
N LEU A 523 -16.87 13.08 -28.25
CA LEU A 523 -15.97 13.48 -27.17
C LEU A 523 -14.52 13.50 -27.67
N TRP A 524 -14.05 12.40 -28.28
CA TRP A 524 -12.70 12.29 -28.83
C TRP A 524 -12.41 13.36 -29.88
N GLN A 525 -13.32 13.52 -30.84
CA GLN A 525 -13.14 14.49 -31.93
C GLN A 525 -13.03 15.93 -31.40
N ARG A 526 -13.79 16.28 -30.36
CA ARG A 526 -13.71 17.60 -29.73
C ARG A 526 -12.35 17.85 -29.07
N VAL A 527 -11.77 16.86 -28.41
CA VAL A 527 -10.39 16.98 -27.86
C VAL A 527 -9.39 17.21 -28.99
N VAL A 528 -9.48 16.40 -30.06
CA VAL A 528 -8.59 16.53 -31.24
C VAL A 528 -8.68 17.94 -31.85
N ASP A 529 -9.89 18.44 -32.08
CA ASP A 529 -10.10 19.74 -32.72
C ASP A 529 -9.66 20.90 -31.81
N GLY A 530 -9.89 20.79 -30.49
CA GLY A 530 -9.44 21.77 -29.52
C GLY A 530 -7.92 21.89 -29.48
N PHE A 531 -7.20 20.77 -29.39
CA PHE A 531 -5.73 20.79 -29.41
C PHE A 531 -5.15 21.23 -30.76
N ARG A 532 -5.79 20.89 -31.89
CA ARG A 532 -5.37 21.42 -33.21
C ARG A 532 -5.42 22.94 -33.24
N ALA A 533 -6.52 23.53 -32.78
CA ALA A 533 -6.66 24.98 -32.73
C ALA A 533 -5.59 25.65 -31.86
N VAL A 534 -5.24 25.04 -30.72
CA VAL A 534 -4.17 25.54 -29.84
C VAL A 534 -2.79 25.41 -30.48
N CYS A 535 -2.48 24.25 -31.06
CA CYS A 535 -1.21 24.01 -31.74
C CYS A 535 -1.02 24.94 -32.94
N ASP A 536 -2.08 25.20 -33.70
CA ASP A 536 -2.08 26.08 -34.87
C ASP A 536 -1.93 27.56 -34.48
N ALA A 537 -2.39 27.96 -33.29
CA ALA A 537 -2.19 29.31 -32.76
C ALA A 537 -0.75 29.55 -32.27
N HIS A 538 -0.06 28.50 -31.81
CA HIS A 538 1.30 28.57 -31.25
C HIS A 538 2.26 27.55 -31.87
N PRO A 539 2.53 27.59 -33.19
CA PRO A 539 3.34 26.60 -33.89
C PRO A 539 4.80 26.52 -33.38
N GLU A 540 5.29 27.56 -32.72
CA GLU A 540 6.63 27.63 -32.12
C GLU A 540 6.73 27.00 -30.73
N LEU A 541 5.60 26.80 -30.04
CA LEU A 541 5.57 26.35 -28.65
C LEU A 541 5.31 24.86 -28.57
N LYS A 542 6.02 24.15 -27.69
CA LYS A 542 5.66 22.77 -27.34
C LYS A 542 4.33 22.78 -26.57
N VAL A 543 3.29 22.23 -27.17
CA VAL A 543 1.99 22.01 -26.53
C VAL A 543 1.94 20.55 -26.09
N SER A 544 1.68 20.32 -24.81
CA SER A 544 1.60 18.96 -24.27
C SER A 544 0.29 18.71 -23.53
N LEU A 545 -0.17 17.46 -23.61
CA LEU A 545 -1.23 16.95 -22.74
C LEU A 545 -0.60 16.25 -21.54
N GLU A 546 -1.06 16.62 -20.35
CA GLU A 546 -0.87 15.89 -19.09
C GLU A 546 -2.11 15.01 -18.89
N PHE A 547 -2.05 13.75 -19.35
CA PHE A 547 -3.19 12.84 -19.26
C PHE A 547 -3.37 12.34 -17.83
N LYS A 548 -4.61 11.96 -17.47
CA LYS A 548 -4.93 11.36 -16.17
C LYS A 548 -6.05 10.34 -16.35
N PRO A 549 -6.03 9.16 -15.69
CA PRO A 549 -7.10 8.17 -15.83
C PRO A 549 -8.40 8.56 -15.12
N THR A 550 -8.28 9.14 -13.93
CA THR A 550 -9.39 9.43 -13.02
C THR A 550 -9.00 10.50 -11.99
N ASP A 551 -9.98 11.26 -11.52
CA ASP A 551 -9.82 12.32 -10.51
C ASP A 551 -11.15 12.54 -9.75
N GLU A 552 -11.13 13.36 -8.71
CA GLU A 552 -12.35 13.81 -8.04
C GLU A 552 -13.21 14.71 -8.93
N ASN A 553 -12.60 15.40 -9.89
CA ASN A 553 -13.29 16.30 -10.82
C ASN A 553 -13.93 15.57 -12.02
N THR A 554 -13.38 14.41 -12.41
CA THR A 554 -13.81 13.63 -13.58
C THR A 554 -13.47 12.15 -13.34
N ARG A 555 -14.49 11.26 -13.32
CA ARG A 555 -14.23 9.83 -13.05
C ARG A 555 -13.52 9.12 -14.20
N PHE A 556 -13.92 9.41 -15.44
CA PHE A 556 -13.34 8.86 -16.67
C PHE A 556 -12.90 9.98 -17.60
N PHE A 557 -11.59 10.23 -17.68
CA PHE A 557 -11.05 11.21 -18.61
C PHE A 557 -11.17 10.72 -20.06
N ALA A 558 -11.32 11.66 -20.99
CA ALA A 558 -11.33 11.35 -22.43
C ALA A 558 -10.03 10.66 -22.89
N VAL A 559 -8.92 10.93 -22.21
CA VAL A 559 -7.59 10.39 -22.51
C VAL A 559 -7.00 9.80 -21.23
N PRO A 560 -7.26 8.50 -20.93
CA PRO A 560 -6.98 7.95 -19.61
C PRO A 560 -5.60 7.27 -19.46
N SER A 561 -4.85 7.09 -20.55
CA SER A 561 -3.61 6.28 -20.56
C SER A 561 -2.59 6.78 -21.57
N THR A 562 -1.34 6.31 -21.47
CA THR A 562 -0.27 6.63 -22.43
C THR A 562 -0.64 6.17 -23.84
N GLY A 563 -1.29 5.00 -23.98
CA GLY A 563 -1.74 4.49 -25.28
C GLY A 563 -2.78 5.41 -25.93
N ALA A 564 -3.78 5.85 -25.16
CA ALA A 564 -4.77 6.82 -25.64
C ALA A 564 -4.10 8.17 -25.95
N ALA A 565 -3.17 8.63 -25.12
CA ALA A 565 -2.47 9.89 -25.33
C ALA A 565 -1.64 9.88 -26.64
N LEU A 566 -0.94 8.79 -26.95
CA LEU A 566 -0.23 8.63 -28.23
C LEU A 566 -1.17 8.55 -29.43
N LEU A 567 -2.32 7.89 -29.27
CA LEU A 567 -3.38 7.90 -30.28
C LEU A 567 -3.88 9.31 -30.55
N LEU A 568 -4.10 10.11 -29.51
CA LEU A 568 -4.53 11.49 -29.62
C LEU A 568 -3.47 12.35 -30.32
N VAL A 569 -2.19 12.24 -29.95
CA VAL A 569 -1.10 12.97 -30.60
C VAL A 569 -1.04 12.66 -32.10
N ARG A 570 -1.22 11.39 -32.46
CA ARG A 570 -1.31 10.96 -33.87
C ARG A 570 -2.51 11.57 -34.58
N ASP A 571 -3.68 11.57 -33.95
CA ASP A 571 -4.91 12.09 -34.56
C ASP A 571 -4.91 13.62 -34.66
N ILE A 572 -4.30 14.34 -33.71
CA ILE A 572 -4.07 15.79 -33.77
C ILE A 572 -3.18 16.14 -34.97
N ASP A 573 -2.13 15.33 -35.19
CA ASP A 573 -1.18 15.45 -36.30
C ASP A 573 -0.57 16.85 -36.42
N ARG A 574 0.12 17.27 -35.36
CA ARG A 574 0.90 18.51 -35.32
C ARG A 574 2.32 18.27 -34.80
N PRO A 575 3.34 18.93 -35.39
CA PRO A 575 4.73 18.71 -34.99
C PRO A 575 4.99 19.15 -33.54
N ASN A 576 4.35 20.24 -33.12
CA ASN A 576 4.48 20.85 -31.80
C ASN A 576 3.52 20.29 -30.75
N MET A 577 2.77 19.22 -31.06
CA MET A 577 1.97 18.48 -30.08
C MET A 577 2.80 17.32 -29.50
N GLY A 578 2.81 17.17 -28.18
CA GLY A 578 3.47 16.10 -27.44
C GLY A 578 2.78 15.79 -26.12
N LEU A 579 3.48 15.15 -25.20
CA LEU A 579 2.97 14.71 -23.91
C LEU A 579 3.91 15.12 -22.78
N THR A 580 3.30 15.42 -21.64
CA THR A 580 3.97 15.54 -20.37
C THR A 580 3.49 14.42 -19.46
N LEU A 581 4.42 13.56 -19.08
CA LEU A 581 4.11 12.36 -18.29
C LEU A 581 4.20 12.69 -16.80
N ASP A 582 3.08 12.56 -16.11
CA ASP A 582 3.05 12.56 -14.65
C ASP A 582 3.21 11.13 -14.11
N LEU A 583 4.14 10.93 -13.17
CA LEU A 583 4.42 9.62 -12.59
C LEU A 583 3.18 9.04 -11.89
N GLY A 584 2.53 9.84 -11.04
CA GLY A 584 1.34 9.47 -10.28
C GLY A 584 0.18 9.12 -11.20
N HIS A 585 0.02 9.82 -12.32
CA HIS A 585 -1.00 9.52 -13.31
C HIS A 585 -0.74 8.20 -14.05
N CYS A 586 0.53 7.93 -14.41
CA CYS A 586 0.92 6.64 -14.99
C CYS A 586 0.64 5.50 -14.00
N LEU A 587 1.02 5.68 -12.73
CA LEU A 587 0.76 4.69 -11.68
C LEU A 587 -0.74 4.47 -11.46
N ALA A 588 -1.55 5.54 -11.46
CA ALA A 588 -3.00 5.46 -11.34
C ALA A 588 -3.67 4.76 -12.55
N ALA A 589 -3.03 4.81 -13.72
CA ALA A 589 -3.48 4.11 -14.92
C ALA A 589 -3.03 2.62 -14.93
N GLY A 590 -2.29 2.17 -13.92
CA GLY A 590 -1.72 0.83 -13.84
C GLY A 590 -0.52 0.63 -14.78
N GLU A 591 0.13 1.72 -15.21
CA GLU A 591 1.27 1.67 -16.14
C GLU A 591 2.61 1.63 -15.39
N ASN A 592 3.64 1.00 -15.99
CA ASN A 592 5.02 1.25 -15.59
C ASN A 592 5.45 2.59 -16.21
N PRO A 593 5.78 3.63 -15.41
CA PRO A 593 6.10 4.95 -15.96
C PRO A 593 7.34 4.97 -16.86
N ALA A 594 8.32 4.08 -16.62
CA ALA A 594 9.51 3.98 -17.45
C ALA A 594 9.18 3.39 -18.84
N GLN A 595 8.21 2.48 -18.92
CA GLN A 595 7.66 2.01 -20.19
C GLN A 595 6.94 3.15 -20.92
N SER A 596 6.16 3.97 -20.22
CA SER A 596 5.51 5.14 -20.79
C SER A 596 6.53 6.15 -21.34
N VAL A 597 7.63 6.41 -20.60
CA VAL A 597 8.77 7.20 -21.09
C VAL A 597 9.39 6.59 -22.35
N ALA A 598 9.60 5.27 -22.38
CA ALA A 598 10.16 4.59 -23.55
C ALA A 598 9.28 4.73 -24.80
N MET A 599 7.96 4.54 -24.66
CA MET A 599 7.01 4.66 -25.77
C MET A 599 6.91 6.09 -26.29
N VAL A 600 6.70 7.06 -25.38
CA VAL A 600 6.49 8.46 -25.75
C VAL A 600 7.79 9.12 -26.23
N GLY A 601 8.90 8.84 -25.55
CA GLY A 601 10.23 9.29 -25.95
C GLY A 601 10.67 8.67 -27.28
N GLY A 602 10.40 7.38 -27.50
CA GLY A 602 10.64 6.70 -28.78
C GLY A 602 9.85 7.30 -29.95
N ALA A 603 8.66 7.85 -29.69
CA ALA A 603 7.88 8.60 -30.67
C ALA A 603 8.38 10.04 -30.90
N GLY A 604 9.36 10.52 -30.11
CA GLY A 604 9.82 11.92 -30.15
C GLY A 604 8.79 12.92 -29.62
N LYS A 605 7.87 12.45 -28.76
CA LYS A 605 6.72 13.22 -28.27
C LYS A 605 6.75 13.49 -26.76
N LEU A 606 7.85 13.15 -26.07
CA LEU A 606 8.02 13.43 -24.64
C LEU A 606 8.59 14.83 -24.45
N PHE A 607 7.76 15.77 -23.97
CA PHE A 607 8.16 17.17 -23.83
C PHE A 607 8.53 17.53 -22.38
N GLY A 608 7.80 17.00 -21.41
CA GLY A 608 8.05 17.19 -19.99
C GLY A 608 7.78 15.93 -19.17
N VAL A 609 8.24 15.97 -17.92
CA VAL A 609 7.89 14.97 -16.89
C VAL A 609 7.53 15.67 -15.60
N GLN A 610 6.43 15.21 -14.99
CA GLN A 610 6.01 15.61 -13.66
C GLN A 610 6.25 14.42 -12.73
N LEU A 611 7.11 14.62 -11.73
CA LEU A 611 7.61 13.58 -10.86
C LEU A 611 7.07 13.75 -9.46
N ASN A 612 6.52 12.67 -8.95
CA ASN A 612 6.03 12.52 -7.60
C ASN A 612 6.17 11.03 -7.24
N ASP A 613 5.53 10.57 -6.18
CA ASP A 613 5.38 9.16 -5.87
C ASP A 613 4.05 8.97 -5.13
N GLY A 614 3.61 7.74 -4.88
CA GLY A 614 2.33 7.52 -4.21
C GLY A 614 1.95 6.06 -4.16
N TYR A 615 1.02 5.70 -3.29
CA TYR A 615 0.45 4.36 -3.30
C TYR A 615 -0.64 4.27 -4.37
N GLN A 616 -0.66 3.16 -5.13
CA GLN A 616 -1.67 2.95 -6.15
C GLN A 616 -3.07 2.88 -5.53
N ARG A 617 -3.85 3.94 -5.74
CA ARG A 617 -5.25 4.07 -5.30
C ARG A 617 -6.07 4.65 -6.43
N LEU A 618 -7.25 4.08 -6.68
CA LEU A 618 -8.17 4.63 -7.67
C LEU A 618 -8.73 5.98 -7.19
N GLY A 619 -8.67 6.99 -8.05
CA GLY A 619 -9.34 8.28 -7.85
C GLY A 619 -8.69 9.25 -6.87
N ALA A 620 -7.46 8.98 -6.39
CA ALA A 620 -6.71 9.90 -5.54
C ALA A 620 -5.22 9.90 -5.88
N GLU A 621 -4.63 11.09 -5.96
CA GLU A 621 -3.21 11.29 -6.16
C GLU A 621 -2.55 11.71 -4.84
N ASP A 622 -1.51 11.00 -4.43
CA ASP A 622 -0.83 11.28 -3.17
C ASP A 622 0.17 12.44 -3.28
N GLY A 623 0.82 12.54 -4.45
CA GLY A 623 1.98 13.37 -4.75
C GLY A 623 3.04 13.40 -3.64
N LEU A 624 3.53 12.24 -3.25
CA LEU A 624 4.65 12.06 -2.33
C LEU A 624 5.99 12.36 -3.00
N ILE A 625 7.04 12.37 -2.18
CA ILE A 625 8.43 12.58 -2.59
C ILE A 625 8.87 11.54 -3.63
N PHE A 626 9.48 11.97 -4.73
CA PHE A 626 9.91 11.11 -5.83
C PHE A 626 10.85 9.97 -5.37
N GLY A 627 10.48 8.73 -5.72
CA GLY A 627 11.25 7.52 -5.42
C GLY A 627 11.21 7.08 -3.96
N SER A 628 10.27 7.59 -3.17
CA SER A 628 10.12 7.24 -1.75
C SER A 628 9.27 5.99 -1.51
N VAL A 629 8.34 5.67 -2.41
CA VAL A 629 7.49 4.48 -2.37
C VAL A 629 7.96 3.46 -3.41
N HIS A 630 8.34 3.93 -4.59
CA HIS A 630 8.72 3.07 -5.71
C HIS A 630 10.17 3.33 -6.21
N PRO A 631 11.20 3.06 -5.38
CA PRO A 631 12.58 3.39 -5.71
C PRO A 631 13.12 2.69 -6.97
N SER A 632 12.72 1.44 -7.22
CA SER A 632 13.14 0.68 -8.41
C SER A 632 12.54 1.26 -9.69
N MET A 633 11.26 1.63 -9.68
CA MET A 633 10.62 2.28 -10.84
C MET A 633 11.16 3.69 -11.07
N ALA A 634 11.49 4.43 -10.01
CA ALA A 634 12.14 5.73 -10.12
C ALA A 634 13.54 5.63 -10.76
N LEU A 635 14.33 4.61 -10.39
CA LEU A 635 15.61 4.31 -11.03
C LEU A 635 15.43 3.92 -12.50
N GLU A 636 14.48 3.04 -12.80
CA GLU A 636 14.16 2.59 -14.16
C GLU A 636 13.71 3.77 -15.05
N LEU A 637 12.91 4.69 -14.51
CA LEU A 637 12.52 5.91 -15.19
C LEU A 637 13.72 6.80 -15.51
N CYS A 638 14.63 7.04 -14.56
CA CYS A 638 15.86 7.79 -14.83
C CYS A 638 16.70 7.13 -15.92
N PHE A 639 16.78 5.79 -15.92
CA PHE A 639 17.46 5.03 -16.97
C PHE A 639 16.81 5.27 -18.34
N TRP A 640 15.49 5.18 -18.45
CA TRP A 640 14.80 5.37 -19.72
C TRP A 640 14.80 6.82 -20.21
N LEU A 641 14.75 7.82 -19.30
CA LEU A 641 14.96 9.22 -19.68
C LEU A 641 16.33 9.43 -20.34
N GLN A 642 17.38 8.76 -19.83
CA GLN A 642 18.71 8.76 -20.48
C GLN A 642 18.70 8.01 -21.81
N GLN A 643 17.98 6.89 -21.93
CA GLN A 643 17.91 6.12 -23.18
C GLN A 643 17.25 6.91 -24.30
N VAL A 644 16.14 7.60 -24.02
CA VAL A 644 15.40 8.38 -25.01
C VAL A 644 16.02 9.75 -25.28
N GLY A 645 17.05 10.14 -24.53
CA GLY A 645 17.73 11.42 -24.68
C GLY A 645 16.83 12.60 -24.29
N PHE A 646 16.05 12.46 -23.21
CA PHE A 646 15.16 13.51 -22.74
C PHE A 646 15.94 14.80 -22.42
N ASP A 647 15.47 15.92 -22.97
CA ASP A 647 16.09 17.25 -22.87
C ASP A 647 15.15 18.34 -22.31
N GLY A 648 13.96 17.94 -21.86
CA GLY A 648 13.03 18.81 -21.13
C GLY A 648 13.48 19.07 -19.69
N HIS A 649 12.65 19.77 -18.93
CA HIS A 649 12.88 19.95 -17.49
C HIS A 649 12.08 18.94 -16.67
N VAL A 650 12.56 18.72 -15.45
CA VAL A 650 11.87 17.89 -14.45
C VAL A 650 11.04 18.81 -13.56
N TYR A 651 9.73 18.57 -13.50
CA TYR A 651 8.84 19.25 -12.56
C TYR A 651 8.52 18.30 -11.40
N PHE A 652 8.68 18.72 -10.15
CA PHE A 652 8.20 17.94 -9.00
C PHE A 652 6.77 18.35 -8.62
N ASP A 653 5.79 17.52 -8.98
CA ASP A 653 4.38 17.74 -8.65
C ASP A 653 3.99 17.06 -7.32
N THR A 654 4.57 17.55 -6.22
CA THR A 654 4.39 16.96 -4.89
C THR A 654 3.52 17.83 -3.98
N PHE A 655 2.86 17.20 -2.99
CA PHE A 655 2.02 17.85 -1.98
C PHE A 655 2.65 17.72 -0.57
N PRO A 656 3.69 18.50 -0.22
CA PRO A 656 4.31 18.49 1.10
C PRO A 656 3.40 19.12 2.17
N ARG A 657 2.31 18.42 2.54
CA ARG A 657 1.28 18.94 3.46
C ARG A 657 1.80 19.09 4.89
N ASN A 658 2.62 18.12 5.32
CA ASN A 658 3.20 18.09 6.67
C ASN A 658 4.69 18.45 6.66
N GLU A 659 5.32 18.40 5.49
CA GLU A 659 6.74 18.65 5.29
C GLU A 659 7.01 20.14 5.05
N ASP A 660 8.26 20.57 5.24
CA ASP A 660 8.69 21.89 4.79
C ASP A 660 8.83 21.87 3.25
N PRO A 661 8.05 22.66 2.49
CA PRO A 661 8.03 22.59 1.04
C PRO A 661 9.37 22.96 0.38
N VAL A 662 10.18 23.84 1.02
CA VAL A 662 11.48 24.22 0.48
C VAL A 662 12.48 23.07 0.65
N ARG A 663 12.46 22.43 1.82
CA ARG A 663 13.34 21.28 2.12
C ARG A 663 12.95 20.05 1.29
N GLU A 664 11.67 19.85 1.09
CA GLU A 664 11.11 18.75 0.29
C GLU A 664 11.52 18.88 -1.18
N ALA A 665 11.32 20.04 -1.80
CA ALA A 665 11.72 20.28 -3.19
C ALA A 665 13.24 20.10 -3.37
N ALA A 666 14.05 20.60 -2.42
CA ALA A 666 15.49 20.40 -2.44
C ALA A 666 15.87 18.92 -2.27
N TYR A 667 15.10 18.15 -1.49
CA TYR A 667 15.31 16.71 -1.34
C TYR A 667 15.02 15.97 -2.64
N ASN A 668 13.90 16.26 -3.30
CA ASN A 668 13.54 15.68 -4.60
C ASN A 668 14.63 15.88 -5.66
N ILE A 669 15.18 17.09 -5.77
CA ILE A 669 16.31 17.39 -6.67
C ILE A 669 17.51 16.49 -6.35
N ARG A 670 17.88 16.37 -5.07
CA ARG A 670 18.99 15.49 -4.68
C ARG A 670 18.67 14.02 -4.95
N ALA A 671 17.45 13.57 -4.70
CA ALA A 671 17.01 12.20 -4.95
C ALA A 671 17.07 11.85 -6.43
N PHE A 672 16.51 12.70 -7.29
CA PHE A 672 16.60 12.54 -8.74
C PHE A 672 18.06 12.50 -9.21
N LYS A 673 18.91 13.43 -8.76
CA LYS A 673 20.34 13.43 -9.15
C LYS A 673 21.07 12.15 -8.73
N ARG A 674 20.78 11.59 -7.55
CA ARG A 674 21.33 10.30 -7.12
C ARG A 674 20.85 9.15 -8.03
N LEU A 675 19.55 9.09 -8.31
CA LEU A 675 18.98 8.06 -9.18
C LEU A 675 19.49 8.20 -10.63
N TRP A 676 19.66 9.41 -11.13
CA TRP A 676 20.26 9.69 -12.43
C TRP A 676 21.70 9.17 -12.52
N ALA A 677 22.54 9.45 -11.53
CA ALA A 677 23.90 8.93 -11.46
C ALA A 677 23.91 7.39 -11.37
N LYS A 678 23.03 6.81 -10.55
CA LYS A 678 22.87 5.36 -10.44
C LYS A 678 22.43 4.73 -11.76
N ALA A 679 21.50 5.34 -12.49
CA ALA A 679 21.06 4.88 -13.81
C ALA A 679 22.18 4.94 -14.86
N HIS A 680 23.03 5.98 -14.80
CA HIS A 680 24.21 6.07 -15.66
C HIS A 680 25.22 4.96 -15.37
N ARG A 681 25.51 4.69 -14.09
CA ARG A 681 26.35 3.55 -13.67
C ARG A 681 25.75 2.22 -14.12
N LEU A 682 24.45 2.03 -13.94
CA LEU A 682 23.73 0.80 -14.33
C LEU A 682 23.89 0.52 -15.83
N ARG A 683 23.85 1.57 -16.66
CA ARG A 683 24.14 1.47 -18.09
C ARG A 683 25.60 1.08 -18.36
N ALA A 684 26.54 1.72 -17.66
CA ALA A 684 27.97 1.45 -17.81
C ALA A 684 28.36 0.02 -17.40
N GLU A 685 27.68 -0.56 -16.41
CA GLU A 685 27.88 -1.94 -15.97
C GLU A 685 27.19 -3.00 -16.85
N GLY A 686 26.53 -2.57 -17.93
CA GLY A 686 26.05 -3.48 -18.96
C GLY A 686 24.67 -4.09 -18.70
N VAL A 687 23.78 -3.40 -17.95
CA VAL A 687 22.39 -3.86 -17.73
C VAL A 687 21.66 -4.27 -19.01
N SER A 688 21.98 -3.63 -20.14
CA SER A 688 21.39 -3.94 -21.45
C SER A 688 21.64 -5.38 -21.92
N THR A 689 22.71 -6.03 -21.46
CA THR A 689 22.97 -7.44 -21.75
C THR A 689 21.93 -8.33 -21.09
N HIS A 690 21.66 -8.11 -19.80
CA HIS A 690 20.62 -8.83 -19.06
C HIS A 690 19.22 -8.51 -19.61
N MET A 691 18.95 -7.24 -19.95
CA MET A 691 17.68 -6.85 -20.60
C MET A 691 17.43 -7.59 -21.92
N ARG A 692 18.45 -7.70 -22.79
CA ARG A 692 18.33 -8.45 -24.07
C ARG A 692 18.10 -9.95 -23.86
N ALA A 693 18.66 -10.51 -22.78
CA ALA A 693 18.49 -11.91 -22.43
C ALA A 693 17.17 -12.18 -21.69
N HIS A 694 16.37 -11.15 -21.36
CA HIS A 694 15.25 -11.25 -20.43
C HIS A 694 15.66 -11.86 -19.07
N ASP A 695 16.91 -11.61 -18.66
CA ASP A 695 17.52 -12.15 -17.45
C ASP A 695 17.22 -11.22 -16.27
N ALA A 696 16.05 -11.41 -15.67
CA ALA A 696 15.61 -10.63 -14.53
C ALA A 696 16.55 -10.80 -13.32
N LEU A 697 17.05 -12.02 -13.08
CA LEU A 697 17.97 -12.27 -11.97
C LEU A 697 19.29 -11.54 -12.18
N GLY A 698 19.87 -11.57 -13.38
CA GLY A 698 21.10 -10.84 -13.65
C GLY A 698 20.96 -9.32 -13.53
N VAL A 699 19.78 -8.73 -13.82
CA VAL A 699 19.51 -7.31 -13.51
C VAL A 699 19.48 -7.08 -11.99
N LEU A 700 18.83 -7.95 -11.22
CA LEU A 700 18.74 -7.81 -9.76
C LEU A 700 20.10 -8.01 -9.08
N GLU A 701 20.86 -9.04 -9.46
CA GLU A 701 22.22 -9.32 -8.98
C GLU A 701 23.19 -8.18 -9.34
N LEU A 702 23.04 -7.59 -10.53
CA LEU A 702 23.76 -6.39 -10.94
C LEU A 702 23.45 -5.21 -10.00
N LEU A 703 22.17 -4.97 -9.70
CA LEU A 703 21.76 -3.91 -8.78
C LEU A 703 22.27 -4.14 -7.36
N GLU A 704 22.24 -5.38 -6.86
CA GLU A 704 22.79 -5.75 -5.55
C GLU A 704 24.30 -5.49 -5.49
N ARG A 705 25.05 -5.90 -6.52
CA ARG A 705 26.50 -5.62 -6.61
C ARG A 705 26.79 -4.12 -6.56
N MET A 706 26.01 -3.32 -7.29
CA MET A 706 26.13 -1.87 -7.31
C MET A 706 25.84 -1.19 -5.96
N GLU A 707 25.14 -1.86 -5.04
CA GLU A 707 24.82 -1.35 -3.70
C GLU A 707 25.83 -1.78 -2.62
N GLY A 708 26.59 -2.85 -2.88
CA GLY A 708 27.66 -3.34 -2.00
C GLY A 708 29.02 -2.66 -2.17
N GLU A 709 29.21 -1.90 -3.26
CA GLU A 709 30.39 -1.07 -3.58
C GLU A 709 30.18 0.40 -3.18
#